data_AF-A0A1G9KV72-F1
#
_entry.id   AF-A0A1G9KV72-F1
#
_cell.length_a   1.000
_cell.length_b   1.000
_cell.length_c   1.000
_cell.angle_alpha   90.00
_cell.angle_beta   90.00
_cell.angle_gamma   90.00
#
_symmetry.space_group_name_H-M   'P 1'
#
loop_
_entity.id
_entity.type
_entity.pdbx_description
1 polymer ?
#
loop_
_entity_poly.entity_id
_entity_poly.type
_entity_poly.pdbx_seq_one_letter_code
_entity_poly.pdbx_strand_id
1 'polypeptide(L)'
;QAAVWGLVRAAQAEEPGRITLIDLDPRQQSARDAASSGGTPVAPDGETAALLRSGEPQVALRDDRLWAPRLERARLGEEPVAAWPVDGATLITGGTGGLGALLARHLVAEHGVRHLLLASRRGLDAPGAAELRDELTELGAEVTVAACDVADRDALTVLLEGIPGTHPLRAVVHTAGASANAVLADLTPELVDQVAGPKADAAWHLHELTQKHDLAEFVLFSSSASLVDNPGQGNYAAANAFLNALAEHRRAAGLPARTLAWGLWGGEAGMQRGLRDDDLARIRRWGMLPLPVDAGLTLFDAARRADAAVLAPIRLDPAAVRARADGVPALLQDLAPAVRRTAASGEIELEPLAALDPEERQERLVELVRRRVAQVLGHADPEPIEPEADLVGLGLDSLAAMELRNALNSDTGVRLPATAAFDYPTAGALARVLAEEIGPAPAAAAPGAPAAAANGQARPGPATAHGDGSATQELAGATETLSGLFRAAAAAGKIEEGMTLLHAAAAIRPQYDAADAPARTPVVLATGPRRPRLFCLNSPMAFGGPHQFVPLATEFREVRDLAVLPVPGFVREESLPASLDALVHGLARMVTGGAGVAAEPYALVGYSAGGVFAHALAGALTEAGQGPAAVILLDTHVPGAGESAGVWSSIVGGLLDREAVFGPFTAARLSAMGWYAALLSQWRPAELAAPTLFIRANQGVATPGGTAAGVGAGWSPVLTSGMAVREVAADHFSILESEARQTAAVIEEWLAQTSG
;
A
#
# COMPACT_ATOMS: atom_id res chain seq x y z
N GLN A 1 -9.67 -18.76 -4.14
CA GLN A 1 -8.25 -18.86 -4.53
C GLN A 1 -7.85 -17.78 -5.54
N ALA A 2 -8.55 -17.61 -6.67
CA ALA A 2 -8.20 -16.57 -7.66
C ALA A 2 -8.15 -15.12 -7.11
N ALA A 3 -8.97 -14.78 -6.13
CA ALA A 3 -8.88 -13.48 -5.44
C ALA A 3 -7.51 -13.27 -4.77
N VAL A 4 -6.96 -14.30 -4.14
CA VAL A 4 -5.62 -14.27 -3.53
C VAL A 4 -4.55 -14.04 -4.59
N TRP A 5 -4.70 -14.64 -5.78
CA TRP A 5 -3.79 -14.37 -6.90
C TRP A 5 -3.79 -12.89 -7.29
N GLY A 6 -4.97 -12.26 -7.40
CA GLY A 6 -5.06 -10.83 -7.68
C GLY A 6 -4.38 -9.97 -6.60
N LEU A 7 -4.64 -10.26 -5.32
CA LEU A 7 -4.02 -9.57 -4.19
C LEU A 7 -2.49 -9.69 -4.21
N VAL A 8 -1.99 -10.92 -4.38
CA VAL A 8 -0.56 -11.19 -4.34
C VAL A 8 0.16 -10.65 -5.58
N ARG A 9 -0.49 -10.52 -6.73
CA ARG A 9 0.08 -9.79 -7.88
C ARG A 9 0.36 -8.34 -7.56
N ALA A 10 -0.57 -7.65 -6.88
CA ALA A 10 -0.30 -6.31 -6.39
C ALA A 10 0.87 -6.32 -5.39
N ALA A 11 0.95 -7.33 -4.52
CA ALA A 11 2.08 -7.50 -3.60
C ALA A 11 3.43 -7.69 -4.30
N GLN A 12 3.45 -8.45 -5.40
CA GLN A 12 4.65 -8.63 -6.20
C GLN A 12 5.08 -7.34 -6.89
N ALA A 13 4.13 -6.49 -7.28
CA ALA A 13 4.41 -5.18 -7.86
C ALA A 13 4.90 -4.17 -6.81
N GLU A 14 4.34 -4.22 -5.59
CA GLU A 14 4.76 -3.37 -4.47
C GLU A 14 6.13 -3.80 -3.93
N GLU A 15 6.37 -5.11 -3.82
CA GLU A 15 7.56 -5.73 -3.23
C GLU A 15 8.21 -6.76 -4.19
N PRO A 16 8.87 -6.30 -5.28
CA PRO A 16 9.45 -7.19 -6.29
C PRO A 16 10.44 -8.21 -5.72
N GLY A 17 10.36 -9.45 -6.21
CA GLY A 17 11.31 -10.52 -5.87
C GLY A 17 11.14 -11.13 -4.48
N ARG A 18 10.14 -10.71 -3.69
CA ARG A 18 9.90 -11.25 -2.34
C ARG A 18 8.89 -12.41 -2.30
N ILE A 19 7.98 -12.47 -3.27
CA ILE A 19 6.86 -13.41 -3.27
C ILE A 19 6.81 -14.16 -4.60
N THR A 20 6.67 -15.49 -4.54
CA THR A 20 6.42 -16.33 -5.70
C THR A 20 5.12 -17.09 -5.52
N LEU A 21 4.27 -17.10 -6.54
CA LEU A 21 2.99 -17.81 -6.56
C LEU A 21 3.09 -19.11 -7.36
N ILE A 22 2.51 -20.17 -6.82
CA ILE A 22 2.45 -21.49 -7.45
C ILE A 22 1.00 -21.99 -7.39
N ASP A 23 0.44 -22.35 -8.55
CA ASP A 23 -0.81 -23.08 -8.64
C ASP A 23 -0.55 -24.58 -8.75
N LEU A 24 -1.12 -25.40 -7.86
CA LEU A 24 -0.86 -26.85 -7.83
C LEU A 24 -2.00 -27.65 -8.46
N ASP A 25 -1.67 -28.81 -9.03
CA ASP A 25 -2.67 -29.80 -9.45
C ASP A 25 -3.44 -30.34 -8.21
N PRO A 26 -4.79 -30.46 -8.25
CA PRO A 26 -5.58 -31.04 -7.16
C PRO A 26 -5.10 -32.40 -6.64
N ARG A 27 -4.53 -33.25 -7.50
CA ARG A 27 -3.95 -34.55 -7.13
C ARG A 27 -2.68 -34.40 -6.30
N GLN A 28 -1.83 -33.45 -6.68
CA GLN A 28 -0.62 -33.11 -5.92
C GLN A 28 -0.96 -32.39 -4.62
N GLN A 29 -1.98 -31.53 -4.61
CA GLN A 29 -2.51 -30.92 -3.39
C GLN A 29 -3.00 -32.01 -2.41
N SER A 30 -3.80 -32.96 -2.88
CA SER A 30 -4.33 -34.06 -2.05
C SER A 30 -3.23 -34.96 -1.49
N ALA A 31 -2.20 -35.28 -2.30
CA ALA A 31 -1.04 -36.03 -1.84
C ALA A 31 -0.23 -35.27 -0.78
N ARG A 32 -0.14 -33.93 -0.90
CA ARG A 32 0.51 -33.05 0.08
C ARG A 32 -0.29 -32.94 1.37
N ASP A 33 -1.61 -32.70 1.28
CA ASP A 33 -2.50 -32.61 2.44
C ASP A 33 -2.44 -33.91 3.26
N ALA A 34 -2.37 -35.06 2.58
CA ALA A 34 -2.17 -36.36 3.20
C ALA A 34 -0.79 -36.50 3.87
N ALA A 35 0.28 -35.98 3.26
CA ALA A 35 1.64 -35.99 3.81
C ALA A 35 1.85 -34.98 4.97
N SER A 36 1.11 -33.86 4.97
CA SER A 36 1.21 -32.78 5.97
C SER A 36 0.40 -33.02 7.25
N SER A 37 -0.32 -34.14 7.34
CA SER A 37 -1.03 -34.55 8.57
C SER A 37 -0.09 -34.83 9.77
N GLY A 38 1.24 -34.73 9.57
CA GLY A 38 2.27 -34.68 10.62
C GLY A 38 2.75 -33.27 11.04
N GLY A 39 2.11 -32.19 10.56
CA GLY A 39 2.35 -30.82 11.07
C GLY A 39 3.52 -30.04 10.48
N THR A 40 4.19 -30.55 9.44
CA THR A 40 5.24 -29.80 8.73
C THR A 40 4.86 -29.63 7.26
N PRO A 41 4.80 -28.40 6.71
CA PRO A 41 4.58 -28.20 5.29
C PRO A 41 5.75 -28.80 4.50
N VAL A 42 5.50 -29.88 3.75
CA VAL A 42 6.51 -30.48 2.88
C VAL A 42 6.49 -29.72 1.55
N ALA A 43 7.39 -28.76 1.38
CA ALA A 43 7.78 -28.32 0.05
C ALA A 43 8.67 -29.41 -0.57
N PRO A 44 8.49 -29.82 -1.84
CA PRO A 44 9.48 -30.63 -2.52
C PRO A 44 10.74 -29.76 -2.73
N ASP A 45 11.76 -29.99 -1.91
CA ASP A 45 13.02 -29.23 -1.87
C ASP A 45 13.69 -29.06 -3.25
N GLY A 46 13.43 -29.98 -4.20
CA GLY A 46 13.93 -29.91 -5.57
C GLY A 46 13.17 -28.95 -6.50
N GLU A 47 11.83 -28.94 -6.42
CA GLU A 47 10.97 -28.16 -7.33
C GLU A 47 10.86 -26.70 -6.88
N THR A 48 10.77 -26.44 -5.58
CA THR A 48 10.80 -25.07 -5.04
C THR A 48 12.14 -24.39 -5.34
N ALA A 49 13.25 -25.13 -5.27
CA ALA A 49 14.55 -24.60 -5.67
C ALA A 49 14.64 -24.37 -7.20
N ALA A 50 14.01 -25.22 -8.02
CA ALA A 50 13.96 -25.02 -9.48
C ALA A 50 13.10 -23.81 -9.87
N LEU A 51 11.98 -23.60 -9.17
CA LEU A 51 11.14 -22.43 -9.29
C LEU A 51 11.89 -21.15 -8.93
N LEU A 52 12.53 -21.09 -7.76
CA LEU A 52 13.27 -19.90 -7.34
C LEU A 52 14.42 -19.58 -8.32
N ARG A 53 15.01 -20.61 -8.95
CA ARG A 53 16.01 -20.43 -10.01
C ARG A 53 15.45 -19.96 -11.35
N SER A 54 14.16 -20.16 -11.65
CA SER A 54 13.59 -19.70 -12.92
C SER A 54 13.41 -18.19 -12.97
N GLY A 55 13.30 -17.54 -11.80
CA GLY A 55 13.02 -16.10 -11.69
C GLY A 55 11.58 -15.73 -12.10
N GLU A 56 10.72 -16.71 -12.38
CA GLU A 56 9.31 -16.45 -12.68
C GLU A 56 8.54 -16.13 -11.40
N PRO A 57 7.82 -14.99 -11.34
CA PRO A 57 7.06 -14.62 -10.15
C PRO A 57 5.82 -15.50 -9.95
N GLN A 58 5.33 -16.16 -11.00
CA GLN A 58 4.08 -16.91 -11.01
C GLN A 58 4.22 -18.13 -11.91
N VAL A 59 3.81 -19.30 -11.39
CA VAL A 59 3.74 -20.52 -12.19
C VAL A 59 2.52 -21.37 -11.84
N ALA A 60 2.17 -22.29 -12.73
CA ALA A 60 1.33 -23.44 -12.45
C ALA A 60 2.15 -24.73 -12.61
N LEU A 61 2.02 -25.65 -11.66
CA LEU A 61 2.58 -26.99 -11.73
C LEU A 61 1.47 -27.94 -12.21
N ARG A 62 1.68 -28.55 -13.38
CA ARG A 62 0.76 -29.51 -14.01
C ARG A 62 1.54 -30.65 -14.62
N ASP A 63 1.18 -31.89 -14.26
CA ASP A 63 1.85 -33.11 -14.73
C ASP A 63 3.39 -33.00 -14.64
N ASP A 64 3.89 -32.56 -13.47
CA ASP A 64 5.32 -32.35 -13.17
C ASP A 64 6.05 -31.35 -14.09
N ARG A 65 5.30 -30.47 -14.76
CA ARG A 65 5.82 -29.37 -15.59
C ARG A 65 5.39 -28.02 -15.04
N LEU A 66 6.34 -27.09 -15.05
CA LEU A 66 6.10 -25.69 -14.71
C LEU A 66 5.62 -24.91 -15.93
N TRP A 67 4.53 -24.18 -15.76
CA TRP A 67 3.95 -23.28 -16.75
C TRP A 67 3.96 -21.86 -16.20
N ALA A 68 4.51 -20.90 -16.96
CA ALA A 68 4.46 -19.49 -16.60
C ALA A 68 3.36 -18.79 -17.43
N PRO A 69 2.54 -17.92 -16.82
CA PRO A 69 1.48 -17.24 -17.55
C PRO A 69 2.06 -16.10 -18.39
N ARG A 70 1.49 -15.88 -19.58
CA ARG A 70 1.80 -14.77 -20.49
C ARG A 70 0.52 -14.25 -21.13
N LEU A 71 0.44 -12.95 -21.41
CA LEU A 71 -0.64 -12.38 -22.21
C LEU A 71 -0.29 -12.49 -23.69
N GLU A 72 -1.22 -13.03 -24.47
CA GLU A 72 -1.11 -13.11 -25.93
C GLU A 72 -2.22 -12.30 -26.62
N ARG A 73 -2.02 -11.99 -27.91
CA ARG A 73 -3.06 -11.37 -28.72
C ARG A 73 -4.16 -12.39 -28.99
N ALA A 74 -5.38 -12.09 -28.53
CA ALA A 74 -6.54 -12.93 -28.77
C ALA A 74 -6.81 -13.12 -30.27
N ARG A 75 -7.13 -14.35 -30.66
CA ARG A 75 -7.60 -14.68 -32.02
C ARG A 75 -9.11 -14.55 -32.06
N LEU A 76 -9.62 -13.79 -33.03
CA LEU A 76 -11.06 -13.66 -33.25
C LEU A 76 -11.52 -14.75 -34.21
N GLY A 77 -12.66 -15.36 -33.93
CA GLY A 77 -13.31 -16.31 -34.83
C GLY A 77 -13.75 -15.64 -36.13
N GLU A 78 -13.59 -16.35 -37.25
CA GLU A 78 -14.07 -15.92 -38.56
C GLU A 78 -15.59 -16.07 -38.70
N GLU A 79 -16.16 -17.04 -37.98
CA GLU A 79 -17.60 -17.32 -37.98
C GLU A 79 -18.44 -16.16 -37.39
N PRO A 80 -19.64 -15.92 -37.93
CA PRO A 80 -20.58 -14.96 -37.37
C PRO A 80 -20.96 -15.34 -35.95
N VAL A 81 -20.87 -14.38 -35.02
CA VAL A 81 -21.36 -14.57 -33.66
C VAL A 81 -22.88 -14.52 -33.65
N ALA A 82 -23.50 -15.33 -32.79
CA ALA A 82 -24.94 -15.24 -32.55
C ALA A 82 -25.34 -13.80 -32.19
N ALA A 83 -26.45 -13.32 -32.76
CA ALA A 83 -27.02 -12.03 -32.40
C ALA A 83 -27.30 -11.98 -30.89
N TRP A 84 -27.28 -10.77 -30.31
CA TRP A 84 -27.67 -10.61 -28.92
C TRP A 84 -29.13 -11.09 -28.73
N PRO A 85 -29.47 -11.76 -27.60
CA PRO A 85 -30.85 -12.19 -27.37
C PRO A 85 -31.78 -10.99 -27.24
N VAL A 86 -32.72 -10.84 -28.17
CA VAL A 86 -33.73 -9.77 -28.19
C VAL A 86 -35.13 -10.25 -27.78
N ASP A 87 -35.29 -11.56 -27.56
CA ASP A 87 -36.53 -12.24 -27.19
C ASP A 87 -36.83 -12.22 -25.68
N GLY A 88 -36.00 -11.53 -24.88
CA GLY A 88 -36.23 -11.37 -23.45
C GLY A 88 -35.45 -10.21 -22.84
N ALA A 89 -35.39 -10.17 -21.51
CA ALA A 89 -34.80 -9.08 -20.76
C ALA A 89 -33.26 -9.18 -20.68
N THR A 90 -32.59 -8.01 -20.74
CA THR A 90 -31.17 -7.85 -20.43
C THR A 90 -31.01 -7.06 -19.13
N LEU A 91 -30.39 -7.68 -18.11
CA LEU A 91 -30.04 -7.04 -16.85
C LEU A 91 -28.64 -6.41 -16.95
N ILE A 92 -28.54 -5.12 -16.62
CA ILE A 92 -27.27 -4.40 -16.48
C ILE A 92 -27.12 -3.92 -15.04
N THR A 93 -26.19 -4.50 -14.29
CA THR A 93 -25.92 -4.06 -12.91
C THR A 93 -24.88 -2.96 -12.90
N GLY A 94 -25.06 -1.95 -12.05
CA GLY A 94 -24.37 -0.66 -12.24
C GLY A 94 -24.88 0.06 -13.50
N GLY A 95 -26.10 -0.24 -13.96
CA GLY A 95 -26.65 0.22 -15.23
C GLY A 95 -26.86 1.74 -15.35
N THR A 96 -26.92 2.45 -14.23
CA THR A 96 -26.95 3.93 -14.17
C THR A 96 -25.56 4.56 -14.01
N GLY A 97 -24.51 3.75 -13.91
CA GLY A 97 -23.12 4.21 -13.92
C GLY A 97 -22.64 4.50 -15.34
N GLY A 98 -21.51 5.19 -15.48
CA GLY A 98 -21.00 5.65 -16.78
C GLY A 98 -20.90 4.53 -17.83
N LEU A 99 -20.18 3.44 -17.54
CA LEU A 99 -20.05 2.31 -18.46
C LEU A 99 -21.37 1.56 -18.69
N GLY A 100 -22.17 1.36 -17.65
CA GLY A 100 -23.48 0.71 -17.75
C GLY A 100 -24.42 1.47 -18.69
N ALA A 101 -24.42 2.80 -18.61
CA ALA A 101 -25.21 3.67 -19.47
C ALA A 101 -24.72 3.68 -20.93
N LEU A 102 -23.41 3.63 -21.16
CA LEU A 102 -22.83 3.50 -22.52
C LEU A 102 -23.24 2.16 -23.15
N LEU A 103 -23.15 1.07 -22.37
CA LEU A 103 -23.54 -0.27 -22.80
C LEU A 103 -25.05 -0.37 -23.05
N ALA A 104 -25.88 0.22 -22.21
CA ALA A 104 -27.33 0.24 -22.42
C ALA A 104 -27.69 0.88 -23.76
N ARG A 105 -27.10 2.04 -24.09
CA ARG A 105 -27.30 2.71 -25.39
C ARG A 105 -26.84 1.84 -26.55
N HIS A 106 -25.63 1.28 -26.45
CA HIS A 106 -25.06 0.42 -27.49
C HIS A 106 -25.93 -0.82 -27.75
N LEU A 107 -26.43 -1.46 -26.70
CA LEU A 107 -27.27 -2.65 -26.83
C LEU A 107 -28.64 -2.34 -27.47
N VAL A 108 -29.23 -1.17 -27.20
CA VAL A 108 -30.51 -0.78 -27.82
C VAL A 108 -30.31 -0.36 -29.28
N ALA A 109 -29.27 0.43 -29.55
CA ALA A 109 -29.02 0.99 -30.89
C ALA A 109 -28.47 -0.04 -31.87
N GLU A 110 -27.43 -0.79 -31.47
CA GLU A 110 -26.69 -1.68 -32.38
C GLU A 110 -27.15 -3.13 -32.30
N HIS A 111 -27.60 -3.59 -31.13
CA HIS A 111 -28.02 -4.98 -30.91
C HIS A 111 -29.54 -5.16 -30.86
N GLY A 112 -30.32 -4.08 -30.94
CA GLY A 112 -31.77 -4.12 -31.01
C GLY A 112 -32.46 -4.61 -29.74
N VAL A 113 -31.80 -4.53 -28.57
CA VAL A 113 -32.39 -4.90 -27.28
C VAL A 113 -33.58 -3.99 -26.97
N ARG A 114 -34.70 -4.61 -26.56
CA ARG A 114 -35.95 -3.88 -26.26
C ARG A 114 -36.41 -3.95 -24.82
N HIS A 115 -35.92 -4.87 -24.00
CA HIS A 115 -36.29 -4.95 -22.58
C HIS A 115 -35.03 -4.86 -21.73
N LEU A 116 -34.84 -3.71 -21.08
CA LEU A 116 -33.69 -3.42 -20.23
C LEU A 116 -34.10 -3.33 -18.76
N LEU A 117 -33.31 -4.00 -17.91
CA LEU A 117 -33.36 -3.83 -16.47
C LEU A 117 -32.04 -3.22 -15.99
N LEU A 118 -32.07 -1.95 -15.59
CA LEU A 118 -30.91 -1.21 -15.10
C LEU A 118 -30.94 -1.23 -13.57
N ALA A 119 -30.06 -2.03 -12.95
CA ALA A 119 -29.99 -2.15 -11.49
C ALA A 119 -28.85 -1.32 -10.92
N SER A 120 -29.11 -0.54 -9.89
CA SER A 120 -28.10 0.16 -9.10
C SER A 120 -28.64 0.52 -7.72
N ARG A 121 -27.77 0.71 -6.71
CA ARG A 121 -28.20 1.06 -5.33
C ARG A 121 -29.15 2.26 -5.27
N ARG A 122 -28.92 3.28 -6.11
CA ARG A 122 -29.70 4.52 -6.13
C ARG A 122 -30.93 4.46 -7.05
N GLY A 123 -31.02 3.46 -7.94
CA GLY A 123 -32.10 3.40 -8.93
C GLY A 123 -32.28 4.71 -9.70
N LEU A 124 -33.52 5.22 -9.76
CA LEU A 124 -33.87 6.49 -10.41
C LEU A 124 -33.31 7.73 -9.72
N ASP A 125 -32.90 7.63 -8.44
CA ASP A 125 -32.27 8.74 -7.72
C ASP A 125 -30.78 8.92 -8.09
N ALA A 126 -30.25 8.06 -8.97
CA ALA A 126 -28.92 8.26 -9.53
C ALA A 126 -28.91 9.47 -10.50
N PRO A 127 -27.90 10.36 -10.43
CA PRO A 127 -27.77 11.47 -11.37
C PRO A 127 -27.77 10.99 -12.82
N GLY A 128 -28.65 11.54 -13.66
CA GLY A 128 -28.77 11.18 -15.08
C GLY A 128 -29.61 9.94 -15.38
N ALA A 129 -30.17 9.24 -14.37
CA ALA A 129 -30.87 7.98 -14.59
C ALA A 129 -32.26 8.15 -15.23
N ALA A 130 -32.98 9.23 -14.91
CA ALA A 130 -34.27 9.53 -15.53
C ALA A 130 -34.09 9.89 -17.01
N GLU A 131 -33.09 10.72 -17.30
CA GLU A 131 -32.72 11.12 -18.66
C GLU A 131 -32.28 9.91 -19.49
N LEU A 132 -31.46 9.02 -18.92
CA LEU A 132 -31.05 7.77 -19.57
C LEU A 132 -32.26 6.87 -19.90
N ARG A 133 -33.20 6.70 -18.95
CA ARG A 133 -34.42 5.91 -19.17
C ARG A 133 -35.23 6.48 -20.33
N ASP A 134 -35.45 7.79 -20.31
CA ASP A 134 -36.28 8.47 -21.32
C ASP A 134 -35.62 8.38 -22.70
N GLU A 135 -34.31 8.62 -22.79
CA GLU A 135 -33.52 8.45 -24.02
C GLU A 135 -33.63 7.02 -24.60
N LEU A 136 -33.43 6.00 -23.76
CA LEU A 136 -33.53 4.60 -24.21
C LEU A 136 -34.97 4.22 -24.60
N THR A 137 -35.97 4.84 -23.97
CA THR A 137 -37.39 4.66 -24.31
C THR A 137 -37.73 5.29 -25.65
N GLU A 138 -37.19 6.47 -25.94
CA GLU A 138 -37.29 7.12 -27.27
C GLU A 138 -36.63 6.28 -28.36
N LEU A 139 -35.55 5.56 -28.03
CA LEU A 139 -34.90 4.58 -28.91
C LEU A 139 -35.67 3.25 -29.03
N GLY A 140 -36.84 3.14 -28.38
CA GLY A 140 -37.77 2.03 -28.52
C GLY A 140 -37.58 0.89 -27.53
N ALA A 141 -36.82 1.08 -26.46
CA ALA A 141 -36.69 0.09 -25.39
C ALA A 141 -37.68 0.34 -24.24
N GLU A 142 -38.24 -0.72 -23.67
CA GLU A 142 -38.88 -0.71 -22.37
C GLU A 142 -37.80 -0.83 -21.29
N VAL A 143 -37.66 0.21 -20.45
CA VAL A 143 -36.58 0.32 -19.47
C VAL A 143 -37.14 0.35 -18.05
N THR A 144 -36.75 -0.65 -17.26
CA THR A 144 -36.97 -0.66 -15.81
C THR A 144 -35.68 -0.24 -15.10
N VAL A 145 -35.74 0.80 -14.28
CA VAL A 145 -34.63 1.24 -13.43
C VAL A 145 -34.93 0.82 -12.00
N ALA A 146 -34.15 -0.11 -11.46
CA ALA A 146 -34.36 -0.68 -10.13
C ALA A 146 -33.32 -0.16 -9.13
N ALA A 147 -33.81 0.31 -7.98
CA ALA A 147 -33.01 0.53 -6.79
C ALA A 147 -32.70 -0.83 -6.13
N CYS A 148 -31.52 -1.36 -6.36
CA CYS A 148 -31.11 -2.69 -5.87
C CYS A 148 -29.60 -2.70 -5.61
N ASP A 149 -29.23 -3.11 -4.40
CA ASP A 149 -27.86 -3.53 -4.11
C ASP A 149 -27.69 -4.98 -4.53
N VAL A 150 -26.86 -5.22 -5.55
CA VAL A 150 -26.63 -6.56 -6.08
C VAL A 150 -25.72 -7.41 -5.20
N ALA A 151 -25.04 -6.80 -4.22
CA ALA A 151 -24.35 -7.52 -3.16
C ALA A 151 -25.32 -8.07 -2.11
N ASP A 152 -26.55 -7.53 -2.02
CA ASP A 152 -27.62 -8.09 -1.18
C ASP A 152 -28.35 -9.20 -1.97
N ARG A 153 -28.16 -10.45 -1.51
CA ARG A 153 -28.72 -11.63 -2.15
C ARG A 153 -30.26 -11.63 -2.16
N ASP A 154 -30.89 -11.15 -1.09
CA ASP A 154 -32.35 -11.16 -0.96
C ASP A 154 -32.95 -10.07 -1.85
N ALA A 155 -32.36 -8.87 -1.85
CA ALA A 155 -32.77 -7.80 -2.75
C ALA A 155 -32.62 -8.21 -4.23
N LEU A 156 -31.53 -8.89 -4.60
CA LEU A 156 -31.33 -9.40 -5.95
C LEU A 156 -32.33 -10.52 -6.30
N THR A 157 -32.68 -11.39 -5.34
CA THR A 157 -33.70 -12.42 -5.55
C THR A 157 -35.05 -11.79 -5.90
N VAL A 158 -35.50 -10.81 -5.11
CA VAL A 158 -36.75 -10.07 -5.36
C VAL A 158 -36.72 -9.38 -6.72
N LEU A 159 -35.60 -8.78 -7.10
CA LEU A 159 -35.43 -8.14 -8.40
C LEU A 159 -35.60 -9.15 -9.56
N LEU A 160 -34.99 -10.33 -9.45
CA LEU A 160 -35.04 -11.35 -10.49
C LEU A 160 -36.41 -12.02 -10.60
N GLU A 161 -37.08 -12.27 -9.46
CA GLU A 161 -38.45 -12.80 -9.43
C GLU A 161 -39.49 -11.81 -10.00
N GLY A 162 -39.19 -10.51 -9.97
CA GLY A 162 -40.01 -9.45 -10.56
C GLY A 162 -39.97 -9.38 -12.10
N ILE A 163 -39.08 -10.14 -12.76
CA ILE A 163 -38.97 -10.12 -14.22
C ILE A 163 -40.19 -10.82 -14.85
N PRO A 164 -40.94 -10.16 -15.75
CA PRO A 164 -42.13 -10.76 -16.36
C PRO A 164 -41.80 -12.04 -17.14
N GLY A 165 -42.60 -13.10 -16.93
CA GLY A 165 -42.45 -14.36 -17.68
C GLY A 165 -42.65 -14.23 -19.20
N THR A 166 -43.24 -13.14 -19.68
CA THR A 166 -43.35 -12.80 -21.11
C THR A 166 -42.04 -12.34 -21.72
N HIS A 167 -41.11 -11.82 -20.90
CA HIS A 167 -39.78 -11.35 -21.27
C HIS A 167 -38.75 -11.95 -20.31
N PRO A 168 -38.51 -13.28 -20.37
CA PRO A 168 -37.62 -13.95 -19.43
C PRO A 168 -36.21 -13.35 -19.51
N LEU A 169 -35.44 -13.42 -18.42
CA LEU A 169 -34.05 -12.97 -18.42
C LEU A 169 -33.21 -13.83 -19.37
N ARG A 170 -32.59 -13.19 -20.37
CA ARG A 170 -31.73 -13.84 -21.38
C ARG A 170 -30.27 -13.39 -21.30
N ALA A 171 -29.99 -12.22 -20.74
CA ALA A 171 -28.65 -11.69 -20.66
C ALA A 171 -28.37 -10.94 -19.36
N VAL A 172 -27.15 -11.07 -18.86
CA VAL A 172 -26.63 -10.32 -17.72
C VAL A 172 -25.34 -9.63 -18.12
N VAL A 173 -25.23 -8.32 -17.86
CA VAL A 173 -24.01 -7.54 -17.98
C VAL A 173 -23.71 -6.92 -16.62
N HIS A 174 -22.68 -7.41 -15.94
CA HIS A 174 -22.29 -6.93 -14.62
C HIS A 174 -21.23 -5.85 -14.75
N THR A 175 -21.62 -4.58 -14.62
CA THR A 175 -20.71 -3.41 -14.63
C THR A 175 -20.58 -2.73 -13.26
N ALA A 176 -21.21 -3.31 -12.22
CA ALA A 176 -21.12 -2.75 -10.88
C ALA A 176 -19.69 -2.85 -10.35
N GLY A 177 -19.29 -1.84 -9.56
CA GLY A 177 -18.00 -1.85 -8.94
C GLY A 177 -17.69 -0.56 -8.19
N ALA A 178 -16.77 -0.69 -7.26
CA ALA A 178 -16.12 0.39 -6.55
C ALA A 178 -14.60 0.19 -6.64
N SER A 179 -13.86 1.25 -6.34
CA SER A 179 -12.40 1.23 -6.21
C SER A 179 -12.02 1.98 -4.95
N ALA A 180 -11.11 1.42 -4.18
CA ALA A 180 -10.49 2.07 -3.03
C ALA A 180 -9.02 1.67 -3.04
N ASN A 181 -8.15 2.59 -3.45
CA ASN A 181 -6.72 2.31 -3.59
C ASN A 181 -6.03 2.43 -2.24
N ALA A 182 -5.21 1.44 -1.92
CA ALA A 182 -4.34 1.41 -0.76
C ALA A 182 -3.18 0.45 -1.08
N VAL A 183 -1.96 0.81 -0.67
CA VAL A 183 -0.86 -0.15 -0.63
C VAL A 183 -1.19 -1.23 0.40
N LEU A 184 -0.56 -2.39 0.28
CA LEU A 184 -0.87 -3.54 1.15
C LEU A 184 -0.71 -3.24 2.63
N ALA A 185 0.26 -2.40 2.99
CA ALA A 185 0.48 -1.98 4.37
C ALA A 185 -0.71 -1.21 4.97
N ASP A 186 -1.46 -0.51 4.12
CA ASP A 186 -2.58 0.35 4.50
C ASP A 186 -3.94 -0.30 4.18
N LEU A 187 -3.95 -1.54 3.69
CA LEU A 187 -5.17 -2.21 3.26
C LEU A 187 -5.91 -2.82 4.46
N THR A 188 -7.13 -2.35 4.71
CA THR A 188 -7.99 -2.85 5.78
C THR A 188 -9.07 -3.82 5.27
N PRO A 189 -9.66 -4.68 6.13
CA PRO A 189 -10.81 -5.51 5.77
C PRO A 189 -11.97 -4.71 5.20
N GLU A 190 -12.26 -3.52 5.73
CA GLU A 190 -13.36 -2.66 5.29
C GLU A 190 -13.12 -2.16 3.86
N LEU A 191 -11.88 -1.80 3.51
CA LEU A 191 -11.49 -1.43 2.15
C LEU A 191 -11.57 -2.62 1.19
N VAL A 192 -11.34 -3.84 1.68
CA VAL A 192 -11.54 -5.07 0.91
C VAL A 192 -13.02 -5.29 0.64
N ASP A 193 -13.87 -5.26 1.68
CA ASP A 193 -15.32 -5.49 1.58
C ASP A 193 -16.00 -4.44 0.72
N GLN A 194 -15.61 -3.18 0.85
CA GLN A 194 -16.12 -2.07 0.02
C GLN A 194 -15.94 -2.32 -1.48
N VAL A 195 -14.84 -2.97 -1.86
CA VAL A 195 -14.49 -3.26 -3.27
C VAL A 195 -15.02 -4.62 -3.71
N ALA A 196 -14.96 -5.63 -2.84
CA ALA A 196 -15.40 -6.99 -3.11
C ALA A 196 -16.91 -7.10 -3.23
N GLY A 197 -17.68 -6.47 -2.34
CA GLY A 197 -19.15 -6.54 -2.30
C GLY A 197 -19.82 -6.28 -3.66
N PRO A 198 -19.68 -5.08 -4.27
CA PRO A 198 -20.34 -4.76 -5.53
C PRO A 198 -19.75 -5.50 -6.75
N LYS A 199 -18.69 -6.30 -6.58
CA LYS A 199 -18.02 -7.06 -7.65
C LYS A 199 -18.10 -8.57 -7.42
N ALA A 200 -17.27 -9.09 -6.53
CA ALA A 200 -17.12 -10.53 -6.30
C ALA A 200 -18.40 -11.14 -5.73
N ASP A 201 -18.92 -10.58 -4.63
CA ASP A 201 -20.12 -11.12 -3.97
C ASP A 201 -21.33 -10.98 -4.87
N ALA A 202 -21.51 -9.80 -5.48
CA ALA A 202 -22.57 -9.57 -6.45
C ALA A 202 -22.51 -10.55 -7.65
N ALA A 203 -21.32 -10.81 -8.20
CA ALA A 203 -21.18 -11.76 -9.30
C ALA A 203 -21.44 -13.20 -8.86
N TRP A 204 -21.09 -13.55 -7.63
CA TRP A 204 -21.43 -14.86 -7.04
C TRP A 204 -22.94 -15.03 -6.88
N HIS A 205 -23.64 -14.03 -6.33
CA HIS A 205 -25.10 -14.06 -6.22
C HIS A 205 -25.78 -14.12 -7.58
N LEU A 206 -25.33 -13.30 -8.54
CA LEU A 206 -25.80 -13.40 -9.93
C LEU A 206 -25.55 -14.79 -10.50
N HIS A 207 -24.40 -15.41 -10.21
CA HIS A 207 -24.14 -16.76 -10.67
C HIS A 207 -25.17 -17.75 -10.12
N GLU A 208 -25.33 -17.83 -8.80
CA GLU A 208 -26.24 -18.78 -8.13
C GLU A 208 -27.70 -18.58 -8.56
N LEU A 209 -28.19 -17.34 -8.53
CA LEU A 209 -29.60 -17.04 -8.78
C LEU A 209 -29.97 -17.17 -10.26
N THR A 210 -28.99 -17.14 -11.17
CA THR A 210 -29.24 -17.28 -12.62
C THR A 210 -28.95 -18.67 -13.17
N GLN A 211 -28.53 -19.66 -12.37
CA GLN A 211 -28.18 -21.00 -12.89
C GLN A 211 -29.33 -21.70 -13.63
N LYS A 212 -30.58 -21.44 -13.22
CA LYS A 212 -31.79 -22.04 -13.83
C LYS A 212 -32.38 -21.20 -14.95
N HIS A 213 -31.84 -20.00 -15.19
CA HIS A 213 -32.26 -19.15 -16.30
C HIS A 213 -31.53 -19.62 -17.56
N ASP A 214 -32.25 -19.70 -18.67
CA ASP A 214 -31.67 -20.00 -19.97
C ASP A 214 -30.96 -18.75 -20.51
N LEU A 215 -29.84 -18.36 -19.89
CA LEU A 215 -29.08 -17.21 -20.35
C LEU A 215 -28.37 -17.54 -21.66
N ALA A 216 -28.34 -16.59 -22.59
CA ALA A 216 -27.47 -16.63 -23.76
C ALA A 216 -26.16 -15.85 -23.52
N GLU A 217 -26.20 -14.80 -22.69
CA GLU A 217 -25.04 -13.95 -22.40
C GLU A 217 -24.89 -13.71 -20.88
N PHE A 218 -23.67 -13.83 -20.37
CA PHE A 218 -23.31 -13.49 -18.99
C PHE A 218 -21.93 -12.82 -19.01
N VAL A 219 -21.91 -11.50 -19.03
CA VAL A 219 -20.70 -10.71 -19.23
C VAL A 219 -20.32 -10.00 -17.94
N LEU A 220 -19.10 -10.24 -17.46
CA LEU A 220 -18.53 -9.62 -16.26
C LEU A 220 -17.51 -8.55 -16.66
N PHE A 221 -17.68 -7.31 -16.17
CA PHE A 221 -16.69 -6.25 -16.36
C PHE A 221 -15.66 -6.33 -15.23
N SER A 222 -14.52 -6.92 -15.60
CA SER A 222 -13.31 -6.97 -14.79
C SER A 222 -12.39 -5.81 -15.17
N SER A 223 -11.17 -5.85 -14.66
CA SER A 223 -10.13 -4.87 -14.95
C SER A 223 -8.81 -5.56 -15.25
N SER A 224 -8.04 -4.95 -16.14
CA SER A 224 -6.63 -5.26 -16.38
C SER A 224 -5.79 -5.27 -15.11
N ALA A 225 -6.20 -4.57 -14.04
CA ALA A 225 -5.58 -4.63 -12.71
C ALA A 225 -5.53 -6.05 -12.10
N SER A 226 -6.40 -6.97 -12.53
CA SER A 226 -6.34 -8.39 -12.13
C SER A 226 -5.30 -9.21 -12.90
N LEU A 227 -4.78 -8.65 -13.98
CA LEU A 227 -3.86 -9.31 -14.91
C LEU A 227 -2.47 -8.69 -14.80
N VAL A 228 -2.34 -7.38 -15.02
CA VAL A 228 -1.05 -6.67 -15.03
C VAL A 228 -0.76 -6.00 -13.69
N ASP A 229 0.53 -5.78 -13.42
CA ASP A 229 1.04 -5.16 -12.21
C ASP A 229 0.36 -3.80 -11.95
N ASN A 230 -0.25 -3.66 -10.78
CA ASN A 230 -0.98 -2.48 -10.39
C ASN A 230 -0.83 -2.24 -8.87
N PRO A 231 0.33 -1.70 -8.45
CA PRO A 231 0.61 -1.47 -7.04
C PRO A 231 -0.41 -0.50 -6.43
N GLY A 232 -0.77 -0.72 -5.16
CA GLY A 232 -1.79 0.06 -4.47
C GLY A 232 -3.24 -0.31 -4.83
N GLN A 233 -3.46 -1.40 -5.58
CA GLN A 233 -4.79 -1.88 -5.98
C GLN A 233 -5.06 -3.34 -5.60
N GLY A 234 -4.49 -3.83 -4.49
CA GLY A 234 -4.60 -5.24 -4.09
C GLY A 234 -6.03 -5.79 -3.94
N ASN A 235 -6.90 -5.08 -3.23
CA ASN A 235 -8.33 -5.41 -3.11
C ASN A 235 -9.07 -5.43 -4.46
N TYR A 236 -8.79 -4.44 -5.32
CA TYR A 236 -9.41 -4.31 -6.62
C TYR A 236 -8.93 -5.40 -7.58
N ALA A 237 -7.63 -5.70 -7.61
CA ALA A 237 -7.06 -6.82 -8.34
C ALA A 237 -7.68 -8.15 -7.89
N ALA A 238 -7.83 -8.35 -6.58
CA ALA A 238 -8.47 -9.53 -6.00
C ALA A 238 -9.92 -9.73 -6.47
N ALA A 239 -10.75 -8.68 -6.34
CA ALA A 239 -12.16 -8.74 -6.75
C ALA A 239 -12.30 -9.03 -8.26
N ASN A 240 -11.46 -8.40 -9.10
CA ASN A 240 -11.50 -8.61 -10.55
C ASN A 240 -10.91 -9.97 -10.96
N ALA A 241 -9.91 -10.50 -10.25
CA ALA A 241 -9.38 -11.85 -10.47
C ALA A 241 -10.42 -12.92 -10.12
N PHE A 242 -11.26 -12.69 -9.10
CA PHE A 242 -12.41 -13.54 -8.81
C PHE A 242 -13.39 -13.58 -10.00
N LEU A 243 -13.72 -12.43 -10.61
CA LEU A 243 -14.59 -12.39 -11.80
C LEU A 243 -14.02 -13.20 -12.97
N ASN A 244 -12.70 -13.14 -13.18
CA ASN A 244 -12.04 -13.90 -14.24
C ASN A 244 -12.25 -15.41 -14.02
N ALA A 245 -11.96 -15.89 -12.80
CA ALA A 245 -12.12 -17.31 -12.44
C ALA A 245 -13.60 -17.76 -12.41
N LEU A 246 -14.53 -16.88 -12.06
CA LEU A 246 -15.97 -17.18 -12.08
C LEU A 246 -16.45 -17.45 -13.52
N ALA A 247 -15.94 -16.73 -14.51
CA ALA A 247 -16.31 -17.00 -15.90
C ALA A 247 -15.78 -18.36 -16.39
N GLU A 248 -14.55 -18.72 -16.03
CA GLU A 248 -14.01 -20.05 -16.30
C GLU A 248 -14.83 -21.14 -15.60
N HIS A 249 -15.17 -20.94 -14.32
CA HIS A 249 -15.99 -21.85 -13.53
C HIS A 249 -17.37 -22.09 -14.17
N ARG A 250 -18.06 -21.02 -14.58
CA ARG A 250 -19.36 -21.10 -15.27
C ARG A 250 -19.27 -21.87 -16.58
N ARG A 251 -18.26 -21.58 -17.40
CA ARG A 251 -18.05 -22.27 -18.68
C ARG A 251 -17.74 -23.75 -18.49
N ALA A 252 -16.96 -24.12 -17.46
CA ALA A 252 -16.70 -25.50 -17.11
C ALA A 252 -17.98 -26.26 -16.69
N ALA A 253 -18.96 -25.55 -16.13
CA ALA A 253 -20.30 -26.07 -15.82
C ALA A 253 -21.28 -26.04 -17.01
N GLY A 254 -20.82 -25.67 -18.22
CA GLY A 254 -21.66 -25.57 -19.42
C GLY A 254 -22.57 -24.33 -19.46
N LEU A 255 -22.37 -23.37 -18.55
CA LEU A 255 -23.11 -22.12 -18.52
C LEU A 255 -22.37 -21.02 -19.29
N PRO A 256 -23.08 -20.08 -19.95
CA PRO A 256 -22.42 -18.95 -20.60
C PRO A 256 -21.74 -18.08 -19.53
N ALA A 257 -20.52 -17.64 -19.86
CA ALA A 257 -19.84 -16.58 -19.17
C ALA A 257 -18.68 -16.03 -20.00
N ARG A 258 -18.45 -14.73 -19.87
CA ARG A 258 -17.24 -14.07 -20.34
C ARG A 258 -16.87 -12.97 -19.36
N THR A 259 -15.58 -12.81 -19.12
CA THR A 259 -15.04 -11.68 -18.40
C THR A 259 -14.18 -10.81 -19.32
N LEU A 260 -14.39 -9.50 -19.24
CA LEU A 260 -13.61 -8.49 -19.95
C LEU A 260 -12.77 -7.71 -18.94
N ALA A 261 -11.47 -8.00 -18.88
CA ALA A 261 -10.50 -7.33 -18.04
C ALA A 261 -10.05 -6.01 -18.71
N TRP A 262 -10.87 -4.98 -18.57
CA TRP A 262 -10.71 -3.72 -19.30
C TRP A 262 -9.45 -2.94 -18.93
N GLY A 263 -8.84 -2.32 -19.93
CA GLY A 263 -7.97 -1.15 -19.73
C GLY A 263 -8.78 0.10 -19.33
N LEU A 264 -8.09 1.21 -19.08
CA LEU A 264 -8.74 2.45 -18.67
C LEU A 264 -9.63 3.03 -19.78
N TRP A 265 -10.93 3.17 -19.54
CA TRP A 265 -11.83 3.90 -20.44
C TRP A 265 -11.72 5.41 -20.22
N GLY A 266 -11.46 6.17 -21.28
CA GLY A 266 -11.30 7.62 -21.23
C GLY A 266 -12.62 8.40 -21.22
N GLY A 267 -12.53 9.69 -20.92
CA GLY A 267 -13.66 10.64 -20.93
C GLY A 267 -14.50 10.65 -19.65
N GLU A 268 -15.45 11.60 -19.56
CA GLU A 268 -16.25 11.85 -18.34
C GLU A 268 -17.18 10.69 -17.95
N ALA A 269 -17.65 9.91 -18.93
CA ALA A 269 -18.48 8.73 -18.73
C ALA A 269 -17.66 7.43 -18.51
N GLY A 270 -16.33 7.50 -18.64
CA GLY A 270 -15.42 6.37 -18.51
C GLY A 270 -14.90 6.14 -17.08
N MET A 271 -13.92 5.22 -16.97
CA MET A 271 -13.23 4.91 -15.71
C MET A 271 -12.23 6.01 -15.28
N GLN A 272 -11.99 7.01 -16.14
CA GLN A 272 -11.11 8.15 -15.87
C GLN A 272 -11.70 9.16 -14.85
N ARG A 273 -13.02 9.12 -14.61
CA ARG A 273 -13.69 10.05 -13.70
C ARG A 273 -13.13 9.92 -12.27
N GLY A 274 -12.54 11.00 -11.76
CA GLY A 274 -11.95 11.06 -10.41
C GLY A 274 -10.45 10.76 -10.34
N LEU A 275 -9.79 10.45 -11.47
CA LEU A 275 -8.34 10.40 -11.55
C LEU A 275 -7.76 11.80 -11.78
N ARG A 276 -6.64 12.11 -11.12
CA ARG A 276 -5.88 13.34 -11.35
C ARG A 276 -4.98 13.18 -12.57
N ASP A 277 -4.46 14.30 -13.08
CA ASP A 277 -3.53 14.29 -14.21
C ASP A 277 -2.27 13.45 -13.93
N ASP A 278 -1.77 13.48 -12.70
CA ASP A 278 -0.62 12.67 -12.28
C ASP A 278 -0.91 11.17 -12.30
N ASP A 279 -2.12 10.77 -11.88
CA ASP A 279 -2.56 9.38 -11.92
C ASP A 279 -2.64 8.88 -13.38
N LEU A 280 -3.11 9.73 -14.29
CA LEU A 280 -3.16 9.43 -15.72
C LEU A 280 -1.78 9.39 -16.36
N ALA A 281 -0.89 10.31 -15.98
CA ALA A 281 0.49 10.30 -16.43
C ALA A 281 1.21 9.02 -15.99
N ARG A 282 1.01 8.58 -14.74
CA ARG A 282 1.55 7.33 -14.20
C ARG A 282 1.03 6.10 -14.96
N ILE A 283 -0.28 5.99 -15.18
CA ILE A 283 -0.88 4.89 -15.96
C ILE A 283 -0.29 4.83 -17.38
N ARG A 284 -0.08 5.99 -18.04
CA ARG A 284 0.58 6.06 -19.36
C ARG A 284 2.04 5.62 -19.30
N ARG A 285 2.79 5.99 -18.26
CA ARG A 285 4.18 5.54 -18.05
C ARG A 285 4.27 4.02 -17.87
N TRP A 286 3.25 3.41 -17.27
CA TRP A 286 3.12 1.95 -17.18
C TRP A 286 2.75 1.28 -18.52
N GLY A 287 2.53 2.07 -19.57
CA GLY A 287 2.20 1.60 -20.92
C GLY A 287 0.72 1.33 -21.15
N MET A 288 -0.16 1.78 -20.26
CA MET A 288 -1.61 1.67 -20.42
C MET A 288 -2.16 2.99 -20.96
N LEU A 289 -2.71 2.97 -22.17
CA LEU A 289 -3.33 4.15 -22.77
C LEU A 289 -4.85 4.15 -22.53
N PRO A 290 -5.47 5.32 -22.30
CA PRO A 290 -6.92 5.42 -22.27
C PRO A 290 -7.54 4.92 -23.59
N LEU A 291 -8.58 4.11 -23.47
CA LEU A 291 -9.46 3.66 -24.53
C LEU A 291 -10.52 4.72 -24.80
N PRO A 292 -10.62 5.24 -26.04
CA PRO A 292 -11.80 5.98 -26.48
C PRO A 292 -13.07 5.13 -26.34
N VAL A 293 -14.21 5.77 -26.07
CA VAL A 293 -15.49 5.08 -25.81
C VAL A 293 -15.94 4.23 -27.00
N ASP A 294 -15.86 4.77 -28.22
CA ASP A 294 -16.15 4.10 -29.47
C ASP A 294 -15.26 2.85 -29.69
N ALA A 295 -13.96 2.97 -29.38
CA ALA A 295 -13.04 1.83 -29.41
C ALA A 295 -13.40 0.78 -28.35
N GLY A 296 -13.81 1.21 -27.15
CA GLY A 296 -14.27 0.32 -26.09
C GLY A 296 -15.52 -0.47 -26.46
N LEU A 297 -16.52 0.18 -27.04
CA LEU A 297 -17.75 -0.48 -27.54
C LEU A 297 -17.43 -1.44 -28.70
N THR A 298 -16.56 -1.03 -29.62
CA THR A 298 -16.08 -1.90 -30.71
C THR A 298 -15.39 -3.15 -30.16
N LEU A 299 -14.57 -3.00 -29.11
CA LEU A 299 -13.89 -4.12 -28.46
C LEU A 299 -14.85 -5.02 -27.68
N PHE A 300 -15.93 -4.48 -27.13
CA PHE A 300 -16.99 -5.27 -26.49
C PHE A 300 -17.63 -6.22 -27.51
N ASP A 301 -17.97 -5.72 -28.71
CA ASP A 301 -18.52 -6.55 -29.78
C ASP A 301 -17.50 -7.56 -30.32
N ALA A 302 -16.26 -7.12 -30.53
CA ALA A 302 -15.18 -7.99 -31.01
C ALA A 302 -14.89 -9.13 -30.03
N ALA A 303 -14.95 -8.88 -28.72
CA ALA A 303 -14.75 -9.91 -27.70
C ALA A 303 -15.78 -11.04 -27.80
N ARG A 304 -16.99 -10.77 -28.34
CA ARG A 304 -18.00 -11.81 -28.58
C ARG A 304 -17.57 -12.84 -29.62
N ARG A 305 -16.64 -12.48 -30.51
CA ARG A 305 -16.07 -13.35 -31.55
C ARG A 305 -14.96 -14.27 -31.05
N ALA A 306 -14.43 -14.02 -29.85
CA ALA A 306 -13.35 -14.83 -29.29
C ALA A 306 -13.91 -15.96 -28.42
N ASP A 307 -13.41 -17.17 -28.66
CA ASP A 307 -13.69 -18.35 -27.83
C ASP A 307 -12.76 -18.42 -26.62
N ALA A 308 -12.89 -17.42 -25.74
CA ALA A 308 -12.15 -17.34 -24.49
C ALA A 308 -13.07 -16.90 -23.35
N ALA A 309 -12.87 -17.49 -22.17
CA ALA A 309 -13.59 -17.12 -20.96
C ALA A 309 -13.20 -15.73 -20.45
N VAL A 310 -11.90 -15.41 -20.54
CA VAL A 310 -11.32 -14.17 -20.05
C VAL A 310 -10.58 -13.49 -21.20
N LEU A 311 -10.92 -12.24 -21.46
CA LEU A 311 -10.28 -11.40 -22.48
C LEU A 311 -9.84 -10.09 -21.85
N ALA A 312 -8.79 -9.50 -22.38
CA ALA A 312 -8.22 -8.25 -21.87
C ALA A 312 -8.26 -7.17 -22.96
N PRO A 313 -9.36 -6.42 -23.10
CA PRO A 313 -9.41 -5.31 -24.06
C PRO A 313 -8.64 -4.12 -23.47
N ILE A 314 -7.38 -4.01 -23.89
CA ILE A 314 -6.41 -3.04 -23.39
C ILE A 314 -5.75 -2.34 -24.57
N ARG A 315 -5.57 -1.02 -24.47
CA ARG A 315 -4.72 -0.26 -25.39
C ARG A 315 -3.33 -0.12 -24.78
N LEU A 316 -2.41 -0.96 -25.25
CA LEU A 316 -1.03 -0.98 -24.77
C LEU A 316 -0.14 -0.04 -25.61
N ASP A 317 0.78 0.66 -24.95
CA ASP A 317 1.96 1.26 -25.57
C ASP A 317 3.20 0.40 -25.25
N PRO A 318 3.63 -0.48 -26.17
CA PRO A 318 4.79 -1.34 -25.95
C PRO A 318 6.10 -0.57 -25.73
N ALA A 319 6.22 0.67 -26.22
CA ALA A 319 7.42 1.48 -26.00
C ALA A 319 7.50 1.97 -24.56
N ALA A 320 6.39 2.47 -24.01
CA ALA A 320 6.30 2.84 -22.61
C ALA A 320 6.51 1.63 -21.67
N VAL A 321 5.93 0.46 -21.99
CA VAL A 321 6.20 -0.79 -21.23
C VAL A 321 7.69 -1.12 -21.18
N ARG A 322 8.42 -0.97 -22.29
CA ARG A 322 9.88 -1.21 -22.34
C ARG A 322 10.72 -0.14 -21.65
N ALA A 323 10.17 1.06 -21.45
CA ALA A 323 10.85 2.19 -20.84
C ALA A 323 10.68 2.23 -19.31
N ARG A 324 9.91 1.31 -18.74
CA ARG A 324 9.72 1.14 -17.30
C ARG A 324 11.04 0.93 -16.58
N ALA A 325 11.26 1.70 -15.51
CA ALA A 325 12.48 1.64 -14.71
C ALA A 325 12.59 0.35 -13.87
N ASP A 326 11.45 -0.21 -13.49
CA ASP A 326 11.30 -1.46 -12.75
C ASP A 326 11.28 -2.71 -13.65
N GLY A 327 11.52 -2.53 -14.96
CA GLY A 327 11.54 -3.62 -15.94
C GLY A 327 10.18 -3.91 -16.59
N VAL A 328 10.18 -4.85 -17.54
CA VAL A 328 8.96 -5.29 -18.23
C VAL A 328 8.24 -6.35 -17.39
N PRO A 329 6.95 -6.13 -17.01
CA PRO A 329 6.16 -7.12 -16.29
C PRO A 329 6.16 -8.49 -16.98
N ALA A 330 6.28 -9.57 -16.19
CA ALA A 330 6.41 -10.93 -16.71
C ALA A 330 5.29 -11.30 -17.70
N LEU A 331 4.04 -10.91 -17.39
CA LEU A 331 2.88 -11.16 -18.25
C LEU A 331 2.90 -10.41 -19.59
N LEU A 332 3.65 -9.31 -19.70
CA LEU A 332 3.71 -8.45 -20.89
C LEU A 332 4.96 -8.69 -21.76
N GLN A 333 5.86 -9.61 -21.36
CA GLN A 333 7.12 -9.86 -22.06
C GLN A 333 6.95 -10.12 -23.56
N ASP A 334 5.96 -10.94 -23.94
CA ASP A 334 5.71 -11.30 -25.35
C ASP A 334 5.05 -10.17 -26.15
N LEU A 335 4.38 -9.24 -25.47
CA LEU A 335 3.72 -8.08 -26.09
C LEU A 335 4.64 -6.86 -26.18
N ALA A 336 5.71 -6.83 -25.41
CA ALA A 336 6.72 -5.79 -25.38
C ALA A 336 8.15 -6.40 -25.39
N PRO A 337 8.50 -7.18 -26.42
CA PRO A 337 9.78 -7.89 -26.46
C PRO A 337 10.94 -6.91 -26.36
N ALA A 338 11.94 -7.25 -25.56
CA ALA A 338 13.15 -6.45 -25.43
C ALA A 338 13.83 -6.31 -26.80
N VAL A 339 13.89 -5.09 -27.32
CA VAL A 339 14.71 -4.79 -28.49
C VAL A 339 16.16 -4.79 -27.99
N ARG A 340 17.04 -5.64 -28.55
CA ARG A 340 18.49 -5.54 -28.30
C ARG A 340 18.92 -4.12 -28.69
N ARG A 341 19.09 -3.23 -27.71
CA ARG A 341 19.61 -1.90 -27.97
C ARG A 341 21.08 -2.06 -28.31
N THR A 342 21.45 -1.73 -29.55
CA THR A 342 22.81 -1.30 -29.87
C THR A 342 23.06 -0.02 -29.07
N ALA A 343 24.06 -0.03 -28.19
CA ALA A 343 24.43 1.06 -27.29
C ALA A 343 24.49 2.42 -28.02
N ALA A 344 23.43 3.22 -27.89
CA ALA A 344 23.37 4.57 -28.43
C ALA A 344 22.19 5.35 -27.80
N SER A 345 22.16 5.49 -26.47
CA SER A 345 21.50 6.59 -25.75
C SER A 345 21.68 6.43 -24.24
N GLY A 346 22.74 7.05 -23.68
CA GLY A 346 22.75 7.58 -22.30
C GLY A 346 22.30 6.71 -21.13
N GLU A 347 22.34 5.39 -21.22
CA GLU A 347 22.42 4.55 -20.03
C GLU A 347 23.81 4.79 -19.46
N ILE A 348 23.88 5.29 -18.22
CA ILE A 348 25.09 5.15 -17.42
C ILE A 348 25.31 3.64 -17.39
N GLU A 349 26.22 3.13 -18.22
CA GLU A 349 26.89 1.89 -17.90
C GLU A 349 27.38 2.13 -16.48
N LEU A 350 26.76 1.46 -15.52
CA LEU A 350 27.27 1.43 -14.17
C LEU A 350 28.59 0.65 -14.31
N GLU A 351 29.66 1.37 -14.71
CA GLU A 351 30.99 1.08 -14.20
C GLU A 351 30.77 0.71 -12.73
N PRO A 352 31.27 -0.44 -12.26
CA PRO A 352 30.85 -1.00 -11.00
C PRO A 352 30.89 0.13 -9.97
N LEU A 353 29.74 0.59 -9.46
CA LEU A 353 29.69 1.79 -8.61
C LEU A 353 30.63 1.63 -7.42
N ALA A 354 30.87 0.38 -7.01
CA ALA A 354 31.82 -0.04 -6.00
C ALA A 354 33.31 0.21 -6.34
N ALA A 355 33.66 0.36 -7.62
CA ALA A 355 35.01 0.60 -8.12
C ALA A 355 35.35 2.09 -8.31
N LEU A 356 34.35 2.98 -8.23
CA LEU A 356 34.54 4.42 -8.27
C LEU A 356 35.11 4.93 -6.93
N ASP A 357 35.85 6.05 -7.00
CA ASP A 357 36.26 6.76 -5.80
C ASP A 357 35.02 7.27 -5.03
N PRO A 358 35.07 7.38 -3.68
CA PRO A 358 33.89 7.67 -2.88
C PRO A 358 33.14 8.96 -3.25
N GLU A 359 33.88 10.01 -3.64
CA GLU A 359 33.32 11.30 -4.04
C GLU A 359 32.63 11.22 -5.42
N GLU A 360 33.29 10.61 -6.40
CA GLU A 360 32.70 10.38 -7.73
C GLU A 360 31.48 9.45 -7.66
N ARG A 361 31.54 8.40 -6.83
CA ARG A 361 30.39 7.52 -6.56
C ARG A 361 29.21 8.28 -5.98
N GLN A 362 29.47 9.19 -5.03
CA GLN A 362 28.42 10.01 -4.41
C GLN A 362 27.75 10.91 -5.46
N GLU A 363 28.53 11.62 -6.28
CA GLU A 363 28.00 12.49 -7.33
C GLU A 363 27.13 11.72 -8.34
N ARG A 364 27.61 10.54 -8.77
CA ARG A 364 26.85 9.66 -9.67
C ARG A 364 25.56 9.14 -9.07
N LEU A 365 25.57 8.80 -7.79
CA LEU A 365 24.37 8.35 -7.09
C LEU A 365 23.37 9.49 -6.89
N VAL A 366 23.82 10.73 -6.65
CA VAL A 366 22.94 11.90 -6.60
C VAL A 366 22.26 12.12 -7.95
N GLU A 367 23.01 12.07 -9.05
CA GLU A 367 22.45 12.17 -10.41
C GLU A 367 21.42 11.05 -10.68
N LEU A 368 21.74 9.81 -10.29
CA LEU A 368 20.84 8.66 -10.39
C LEU A 368 19.52 8.89 -9.64
N VAL A 369 19.61 9.28 -8.36
CA VAL A 369 18.43 9.51 -7.51
C VAL A 369 17.58 10.64 -8.07
N ARG A 370 18.18 11.78 -8.45
CA ARG A 370 17.46 12.92 -9.06
C ARG A 370 16.71 12.52 -10.32
N ARG A 371 17.36 11.75 -11.19
CA ARG A 371 16.74 11.20 -12.42
C ARG A 371 15.57 10.27 -12.11
N ARG A 372 15.69 9.40 -11.11
CA ARG A 372 14.58 8.52 -10.72
C ARG A 372 13.42 9.27 -10.06
N VAL A 373 13.71 10.28 -9.23
CA VAL A 373 12.69 11.18 -8.68
C VAL A 373 11.95 11.89 -9.81
N ALA A 374 12.67 12.47 -10.78
CA ALA A 374 12.07 13.12 -11.95
C ALA A 374 11.13 12.19 -12.71
N GLN A 375 11.59 10.97 -12.98
CA GLN A 375 10.81 9.98 -13.71
C GLN A 375 9.52 9.57 -12.98
N VAL A 376 9.60 9.34 -11.67
CA VAL A 376 8.45 8.97 -10.83
C VAL A 376 7.44 10.11 -10.75
N LEU A 377 7.91 11.35 -10.57
CA LEU A 377 7.07 12.55 -10.53
C LEU A 377 6.57 12.98 -11.93
N GLY A 378 7.10 12.38 -13.00
CA GLY A 378 6.68 12.66 -14.38
C GLY A 378 7.35 13.88 -15.02
N HIS A 379 8.46 14.34 -14.48
CA HIS A 379 9.30 15.38 -15.09
C HIS A 379 10.20 14.79 -16.18
N ALA A 380 10.35 15.52 -17.29
CA ALA A 380 11.21 15.10 -18.40
C ALA A 380 12.71 15.30 -18.09
N ASP A 381 13.04 16.20 -17.16
CA ASP A 381 14.39 16.61 -16.82
C ASP A 381 14.60 16.57 -15.29
N PRO A 382 15.69 15.95 -14.78
CA PRO A 382 16.06 16.03 -13.37
C PRO A 382 16.71 17.34 -12.92
N GLU A 383 17.14 18.23 -13.83
CA GLU A 383 17.79 19.50 -13.47
C GLU A 383 17.01 20.35 -12.45
N PRO A 384 15.67 20.49 -12.53
CA PRO A 384 14.90 21.28 -11.57
C PRO A 384 14.86 20.70 -10.14
N ILE A 385 15.25 19.44 -9.94
CA ILE A 385 15.26 18.79 -8.63
C ILE A 385 16.61 19.07 -7.99
N GLU A 386 16.67 20.04 -7.08
CA GLU A 386 17.90 20.31 -6.33
C GLU A 386 18.29 19.13 -5.41
N PRO A 387 19.57 18.80 -5.23
CA PRO A 387 20.01 17.66 -4.42
C PRO A 387 19.48 17.64 -2.98
N GLU A 388 19.32 18.82 -2.39
CA GLU A 388 18.86 19.01 -1.00
C GLU A 388 17.40 19.47 -0.90
N ALA A 389 16.65 19.43 -2.00
CA ALA A 389 15.21 19.67 -1.96
C ALA A 389 14.49 18.54 -1.23
N ASP A 390 13.46 18.91 -0.46
CA ASP A 390 12.57 17.97 0.21
C ASP A 390 11.71 17.24 -0.82
N LEU A 391 11.89 15.92 -0.94
CA LEU A 391 11.24 15.10 -1.95
C LEU A 391 9.72 15.03 -1.74
N VAL A 392 9.26 15.04 -0.48
CA VAL A 392 7.82 15.02 -0.17
C VAL A 392 7.15 16.34 -0.57
N GLY A 393 7.79 17.47 -0.27
CA GLY A 393 7.37 18.79 -0.75
C GLY A 393 7.35 18.93 -2.27
N LEU A 394 8.14 18.12 -3.00
CA LEU A 394 8.10 18.03 -4.47
C LEU A 394 6.98 17.11 -5.00
N GLY A 395 6.19 16.48 -4.13
CA GLY A 395 5.05 15.64 -4.50
C GLY A 395 5.29 14.14 -4.38
N LEU A 396 6.36 13.69 -3.72
CA LEU A 396 6.61 12.27 -3.47
C LEU A 396 5.62 11.71 -2.43
N ASP A 397 4.53 11.09 -2.90
CA ASP A 397 3.57 10.35 -2.06
C ASP A 397 4.02 8.91 -1.78
N SER A 398 3.24 8.13 -1.01
CA SER A 398 3.58 6.75 -0.63
C SER A 398 3.80 5.82 -1.83
N LEU A 399 3.03 6.00 -2.90
CA LEU A 399 3.14 5.17 -4.11
C LEU A 399 4.37 5.58 -4.91
N ALA A 400 4.61 6.87 -5.07
CA ALA A 400 5.79 7.44 -5.70
C ALA A 400 7.09 7.05 -4.94
N ALA A 401 7.08 7.10 -3.61
CA ALA A 401 8.19 6.67 -2.77
C ALA A 401 8.54 5.18 -2.97
N MET A 402 7.52 4.34 -3.08
CA MET A 402 7.68 2.91 -3.40
C MET A 402 8.23 2.69 -4.81
N GLU A 403 7.70 3.40 -5.82
CA GLU A 403 8.22 3.34 -7.20
C GLU A 403 9.70 3.76 -7.26
N LEU A 404 10.05 4.85 -6.57
CA LEU A 404 11.43 5.34 -6.46
C LEU A 404 12.34 4.28 -5.84
N ARG A 405 11.92 3.69 -4.72
CA ARG A 405 12.66 2.61 -4.05
C ARG A 405 12.86 1.42 -4.98
N ASN A 406 11.82 0.96 -5.66
CA ASN A 406 11.89 -0.20 -6.55
C ASN A 406 12.82 0.06 -7.74
N ALA A 407 12.78 1.26 -8.32
CA ALA A 407 13.70 1.67 -9.37
C ALA A 407 15.16 1.73 -8.89
N LEU A 408 15.42 2.32 -7.72
CA LEU A 408 16.77 2.40 -7.15
C LEU A 408 17.33 1.02 -6.78
N ASN A 409 16.49 0.13 -6.22
CA ASN A 409 16.88 -1.25 -5.94
C ASN A 409 17.24 -2.00 -7.23
N SER A 410 16.46 -1.80 -8.31
CA SER A 410 16.71 -2.39 -9.63
C SER A 410 18.04 -1.90 -10.23
N ASP A 411 18.32 -0.60 -10.14
CA ASP A 411 19.53 -0.01 -10.71
C ASP A 411 20.79 -0.39 -9.93
N THR A 412 20.71 -0.44 -8.61
CA THR A 412 21.90 -0.55 -7.74
C THR A 412 22.13 -1.96 -7.20
N GLY A 413 21.11 -2.81 -7.21
CA GLY A 413 21.13 -4.11 -6.52
C GLY A 413 21.06 -4.01 -4.99
N VAL A 414 21.00 -2.80 -4.43
CA VAL A 414 20.80 -2.55 -2.99
C VAL A 414 19.35 -2.82 -2.61
N ARG A 415 19.11 -3.25 -1.37
CA ARG A 415 17.76 -3.33 -0.80
C ARG A 415 17.50 -2.18 0.15
N LEU A 416 16.87 -1.12 -0.36
CA LEU A 416 16.39 -0.02 0.45
C LEU A 416 15.13 -0.41 1.25
N PRO A 417 14.98 0.05 2.51
CA PRO A 417 13.74 -0.14 3.29
C PRO A 417 12.57 0.68 2.72
N ALA A 418 11.34 0.29 3.04
CA ALA A 418 10.12 0.98 2.57
C ALA A 418 10.05 2.46 3.01
N THR A 419 10.64 2.77 4.17
CA THR A 419 10.69 4.14 4.72
C THR A 419 11.83 4.99 4.18
N ALA A 420 12.70 4.46 3.30
CA ALA A 420 13.94 5.14 2.89
C ALA A 420 13.71 6.56 2.38
N ALA A 421 12.69 6.78 1.54
CA ALA A 421 12.40 8.11 1.01
C ALA A 421 11.91 9.13 2.06
N PHE A 422 11.40 8.65 3.20
CA PHE A 422 10.97 9.49 4.32
C PHE A 422 12.07 9.66 5.37
N ASP A 423 12.89 8.63 5.57
CA ASP A 423 14.04 8.65 6.48
C ASP A 423 15.17 9.54 5.94
N TYR A 424 15.27 9.59 4.61
CA TYR A 424 16.25 10.36 3.86
C TYR A 424 15.53 11.25 2.85
N PRO A 425 14.94 12.39 3.29
CA PRO A 425 13.97 13.15 2.50
C PRO A 425 14.60 13.99 1.37
N THR A 426 15.89 13.84 1.07
CA THR A 426 16.59 14.53 -0.02
C THR A 426 17.29 13.54 -0.94
N ALA A 427 17.49 13.93 -2.21
CA ALA A 427 18.22 13.11 -3.17
C ALA A 427 19.67 12.89 -2.71
N GLY A 428 20.30 13.91 -2.11
CA GLY A 428 21.63 13.84 -1.50
C GLY A 428 21.71 12.82 -0.36
N ALA A 429 20.72 12.82 0.53
CA ALA A 429 20.65 11.88 1.66
C ALA A 429 20.45 10.43 1.18
N LEU A 430 19.53 10.18 0.25
CA LEU A 430 19.31 8.85 -0.33
C LEU A 430 20.55 8.32 -1.06
N ALA A 431 21.22 9.18 -1.84
CA ALA A 431 22.44 8.81 -2.57
C ALA A 431 23.56 8.38 -1.62
N ARG A 432 23.70 9.04 -0.46
CA ARG A 432 24.70 8.70 0.56
C ARG A 432 24.47 7.30 1.12
N VAL A 433 23.22 7.00 1.45
CA VAL A 433 22.83 5.67 1.95
C VAL A 433 23.11 4.59 0.90
N LEU A 434 22.77 4.85 -0.36
CA LEU A 434 23.12 3.95 -1.45
C LEU A 434 24.63 3.74 -1.57
N ALA A 435 25.43 4.80 -1.45
CA ALA A 435 26.89 4.71 -1.55
C ALA A 435 27.49 3.84 -0.44
N GLU A 436 26.95 3.95 0.77
CA GLU A 436 27.34 3.16 1.95
C GLU A 436 26.98 1.69 1.80
N GLU A 437 25.77 1.38 1.34
CA GLU A 437 25.31 -0.01 1.15
C GLU A 437 26.05 -0.72 0.01
N ILE A 438 26.42 0.00 -1.05
CA ILE A 438 27.25 -0.57 -2.14
C ILE A 438 28.65 -0.91 -1.64
N GLY A 439 29.21 -0.09 -0.74
CA GLY A 439 30.56 -0.28 -0.19
C GLY A 439 31.67 -0.18 -1.24
N PRO A 440 32.95 -0.10 -0.84
CA PRO A 440 34.06 -0.23 -1.78
C PRO A 440 34.14 -1.68 -2.29
N ALA A 441 34.51 -1.86 -3.56
CA ALA A 441 34.81 -3.18 -4.10
C ALA A 441 35.88 -3.86 -3.21
N PRO A 442 35.76 -5.16 -2.88
CA PRO A 442 36.80 -5.85 -2.15
C PRO A 442 38.10 -5.67 -2.92
N ALA A 443 39.12 -5.11 -2.26
CA ALA A 443 40.42 -4.89 -2.87
C ALA A 443 40.86 -6.21 -3.50
N ALA A 444 40.99 -6.21 -4.83
CA ALA A 444 41.51 -7.36 -5.54
C ALA A 444 42.84 -7.72 -4.87
N ALA A 445 42.87 -8.89 -4.22
CA ALA A 445 44.09 -9.38 -3.61
C ALA A 445 45.19 -9.32 -4.68
N ALA A 446 46.27 -8.60 -4.36
CA ALA A 446 47.39 -8.41 -5.27
C ALA A 446 47.78 -9.75 -5.92
N PRO A 447 48.04 -9.80 -7.24
CA PRO A 447 48.42 -11.03 -7.91
C PRO A 447 49.81 -11.44 -7.39
N GLY A 448 49.83 -12.33 -6.39
CA GLY A 448 51.06 -12.67 -5.71
C GLY A 448 50.92 -13.51 -4.45
N ALA A 449 50.03 -14.49 -4.41
CA ALA A 449 50.12 -15.59 -3.45
C ALA A 449 49.52 -16.87 -4.08
N PRO A 450 50.20 -18.02 -4.04
CA PRO A 450 49.73 -19.21 -4.74
C PRO A 450 48.46 -19.76 -4.07
N ALA A 451 47.46 -20.01 -4.91
CA ALA A 451 46.20 -20.66 -4.55
C ALA A 451 46.47 -22.06 -3.99
N ALA A 452 46.24 -22.25 -2.69
CA ALA A 452 46.06 -23.57 -2.11
C ALA A 452 44.66 -24.06 -2.46
N ALA A 453 44.59 -25.04 -3.35
CA ALA A 453 43.36 -25.73 -3.72
C ALA A 453 42.67 -26.32 -2.49
N ALA A 454 41.51 -25.79 -2.12
CA ALA A 454 40.57 -26.45 -1.24
C ALA A 454 39.66 -27.34 -2.08
N ASN A 455 40.13 -28.57 -2.32
CA ASN A 455 39.30 -29.67 -2.81
C ASN A 455 38.12 -29.88 -1.85
N GLY A 456 36.93 -29.95 -2.43
CA GLY A 456 35.76 -30.47 -1.75
C GLY A 456 36.00 -31.89 -1.26
N GLN A 457 35.72 -32.11 0.03
CA GLN A 457 35.38 -33.41 0.57
C GLN A 457 34.56 -33.18 1.84
N ALA A 458 33.26 -33.43 1.69
CA ALA A 458 32.37 -33.75 2.79
C ALA A 458 32.99 -34.87 3.64
N ARG A 459 32.99 -34.70 4.96
CA ARG A 459 32.99 -35.82 5.90
C ARG A 459 31.86 -35.66 6.91
N PRO A 460 31.20 -36.78 7.24
CA PRO A 460 29.91 -36.80 7.92
C PRO A 460 30.09 -36.65 9.43
N GLY A 461 29.15 -35.95 10.09
CA GLY A 461 29.00 -36.00 11.54
C GLY A 461 28.34 -37.31 11.97
N PRO A 462 28.77 -37.94 13.09
CA PRO A 462 28.14 -39.15 13.58
C PRO A 462 26.82 -38.83 14.30
N ALA A 463 25.79 -39.59 13.98
CA ALA A 463 24.58 -39.69 14.76
C ALA A 463 24.81 -40.55 16.01
N THR A 464 24.38 -40.06 17.17
CA THR A 464 23.86 -40.89 18.27
C THR A 464 22.78 -40.12 19.01
N ALA A 465 21.67 -40.81 19.26
CA ALA A 465 20.40 -40.32 19.77
C ALA A 465 20.35 -40.19 21.31
N HIS A 466 19.49 -39.29 21.81
CA HIS A 466 18.35 -39.51 22.73
C HIS A 466 18.05 -38.24 23.59
N GLY A 467 16.78 -37.81 23.60
CA GLY A 467 16.12 -37.16 24.75
C GLY A 467 15.92 -35.63 24.70
N ASP A 468 14.67 -35.21 24.54
CA ASP A 468 14.00 -33.96 24.97
C ASP A 468 14.74 -32.60 24.86
N GLY A 469 14.23 -31.71 23.99
CA GLY A 469 14.63 -30.29 23.97
C GLY A 469 14.17 -29.49 22.75
N SER A 470 12.87 -29.30 22.55
CA SER A 470 12.29 -28.62 21.38
C SER A 470 12.13 -27.09 21.52
N ALA A 471 13.12 -26.38 22.06
CA ALA A 471 13.08 -24.90 22.11
C ALA A 471 14.45 -24.21 21.92
N THR A 472 15.52 -24.97 21.72
CA THR A 472 16.90 -24.42 21.79
C THR A 472 17.66 -24.45 20.47
N GLN A 473 17.08 -25.02 19.40
CA GLN A 473 17.78 -25.21 18.12
C GLN A 473 17.50 -24.16 17.04
N GLU A 474 16.54 -23.25 17.24
CA GLU A 474 16.35 -22.08 16.35
C GLU A 474 17.21 -20.86 16.72
N LEU A 475 17.89 -20.86 17.88
CA LEU A 475 18.76 -19.75 18.30
C LEU A 475 20.21 -19.85 17.81
N ALA A 476 20.64 -20.95 17.20
CA ALA A 476 22.06 -21.18 16.92
C ALA A 476 22.57 -20.56 15.59
N GLY A 477 21.70 -19.93 14.80
CA GLY A 477 22.04 -19.35 13.49
C GLY A 477 21.85 -17.84 13.37
N ALA A 478 21.27 -17.17 14.36
CA ALA A 478 21.21 -15.72 14.38
C ALA A 478 22.60 -15.20 14.77
N THR A 479 23.32 -14.55 13.85
CA THR A 479 24.33 -13.57 14.25
C THR A 479 23.75 -12.71 15.37
N GLU A 480 24.47 -12.59 16.49
CA GLU A 480 24.10 -11.91 17.75
C GLU A 480 23.83 -10.40 17.54
N THR A 481 22.81 -10.05 16.77
CA THR A 481 22.43 -8.68 16.47
C THR A 481 21.50 -8.14 17.55
N LEU A 482 21.56 -6.83 17.79
CA LEU A 482 20.69 -6.14 18.77
C LEU A 482 19.20 -6.41 18.49
N SER A 483 18.80 -6.44 17.21
CA SER A 483 17.44 -6.76 16.79
C SER A 483 17.07 -8.23 17.10
N GLY A 484 17.96 -9.17 16.81
CA GLY A 484 17.76 -10.59 17.15
C GLY A 484 17.59 -10.82 18.66
N LEU A 485 18.43 -10.18 19.48
CA LEU A 485 18.34 -10.27 20.94
C LEU A 485 17.05 -9.64 21.47
N PHE A 486 16.63 -8.50 20.93
CA PHE A 486 15.38 -7.85 21.33
C PHE A 486 14.16 -8.68 20.96
N ARG A 487 14.12 -9.28 19.77
CA ARG A 487 13.06 -10.21 19.36
C ARG A 487 12.99 -11.45 20.25
N ALA A 488 14.14 -12.04 20.58
CA ALA A 488 14.21 -13.17 21.48
C ALA A 488 13.68 -12.81 22.89
N ALA A 489 14.01 -11.61 23.37
CA ALA A 489 13.48 -11.09 24.63
C ALA A 489 11.96 -10.92 24.57
N ALA A 490 11.43 -10.34 23.48
CA ALA A 490 9.99 -10.17 23.28
C ALA A 490 9.24 -11.50 23.22
N ALA A 491 9.73 -12.46 22.44
CA ALA A 491 9.15 -13.80 22.33
C ALA A 491 9.17 -14.56 23.67
N ALA A 492 10.16 -14.29 24.52
CA ALA A 492 10.26 -14.87 25.86
C ALA A 492 9.45 -14.12 26.94
N GLY A 493 8.69 -13.08 26.59
CA GLY A 493 7.96 -12.25 27.55
C GLY A 493 8.86 -11.35 28.43
N LYS A 494 10.10 -11.10 28.00
CA LYS A 494 11.15 -10.34 28.70
C LYS A 494 11.35 -8.95 28.11
N ILE A 495 10.25 -8.23 27.88
CA ILE A 495 10.26 -6.93 27.21
C ILE A 495 11.06 -5.89 28.00
N GLU A 496 10.98 -5.91 29.34
CA GLU A 496 11.71 -4.96 30.20
C GLU A 496 13.24 -5.15 30.10
N GLU A 497 13.71 -6.41 30.10
CA GLU A 497 15.11 -6.72 29.89
C GLU A 497 15.57 -6.37 28.46
N GLY A 498 14.69 -6.59 27.47
CA GLY A 498 14.91 -6.15 26.10
C GLY A 498 15.09 -4.64 26.00
N MET A 499 14.23 -3.85 26.64
CA MET A 499 14.34 -2.38 26.68
C MET A 499 15.60 -1.92 27.42
N THR A 500 15.98 -2.61 28.50
CA THR A 500 17.24 -2.35 29.22
C THR A 500 18.45 -2.56 28.31
N LEU A 501 18.44 -3.62 27.50
CA LEU A 501 19.48 -3.87 26.48
C LEU A 501 19.52 -2.74 25.44
N LEU A 502 18.37 -2.30 24.93
CA LEU A 502 18.29 -1.21 23.96
C LEU A 502 18.82 0.10 24.54
N HIS A 503 18.47 0.41 25.79
CA HIS A 503 18.98 1.59 26.50
C HIS A 503 20.50 1.54 26.68
N ALA A 504 21.06 0.39 27.08
CA ALA A 504 22.51 0.22 27.21
C ALA A 504 23.24 0.42 25.87
N ALA A 505 22.68 -0.11 24.78
CA ALA A 505 23.20 0.14 23.43
C ALA A 505 23.09 1.61 23.02
N ALA A 506 22.07 2.32 23.48
CA ALA A 506 21.89 3.74 23.19
C ALA A 506 22.85 4.64 23.97
N ALA A 507 23.18 4.28 25.21
CA ALA A 507 24.03 5.07 26.09
C ALA A 507 25.47 5.27 25.56
N ILE A 508 25.93 4.39 24.65
CA ILE A 508 27.24 4.49 24.00
C ILE A 508 27.23 5.26 22.67
N ARG A 509 26.05 5.70 22.20
CA ARG A 509 25.95 6.52 20.99
C ARG A 509 26.41 7.95 21.28
N PRO A 510 26.88 8.70 20.26
CA PRO A 510 27.13 10.13 20.38
C PRO A 510 25.89 10.85 20.92
N GLN A 511 26.11 11.76 21.87
CA GLN A 511 25.05 12.58 22.45
C GLN A 511 25.33 14.06 22.23
N TYR A 512 24.28 14.89 22.23
CA TYR A 512 24.40 16.34 22.10
C TYR A 512 23.64 17.06 23.21
N ASP A 513 24.20 18.19 23.65
CA ASP A 513 23.54 19.16 24.52
C ASP A 513 22.78 20.20 23.69
N ALA A 514 21.93 21.02 24.33
CA ALA A 514 21.09 22.01 23.66
C ALA A 514 21.85 22.94 22.71
N ALA A 515 23.07 23.37 23.09
CA ALA A 515 23.91 24.25 22.27
C ALA A 515 24.41 23.59 20.97
N ASP A 516 24.62 22.28 21.01
CA ASP A 516 25.18 21.48 19.92
C ASP A 516 24.10 20.72 19.15
N ALA A 517 22.83 21.06 19.38
CA ALA A 517 21.72 20.41 18.69
C ALA A 517 21.93 20.51 17.16
N PRO A 518 21.76 19.41 16.41
CA PRO A 518 21.95 19.41 14.96
C PRO A 518 20.90 20.29 14.28
N ALA A 519 21.29 20.96 13.19
CA ALA A 519 20.35 21.69 12.34
C ALA A 519 19.47 20.69 11.59
N ARG A 520 18.15 20.91 11.62
CA ARG A 520 17.14 20.10 10.95
C ARG A 520 16.05 21.00 10.40
N THR A 521 15.32 20.51 9.41
CA THR A 521 14.18 21.19 8.82
C THR A 521 12.90 20.37 9.06
N PRO A 522 11.75 21.02 9.28
CA PRO A 522 10.46 20.33 9.24
C PRO A 522 10.23 19.64 7.89
N VAL A 523 9.62 18.44 7.91
CA VAL A 523 9.21 17.72 6.71
C VAL A 523 7.78 18.14 6.37
N VAL A 524 7.56 18.80 5.24
CA VAL A 524 6.24 19.33 4.86
C VAL A 524 5.43 18.23 4.17
N LEU A 525 4.27 17.88 4.72
CA LEU A 525 3.41 16.82 4.18
C LEU A 525 2.15 17.36 3.49
N ALA A 526 1.67 18.54 3.89
CA ALA A 526 0.54 19.21 3.26
C ALA A 526 0.72 20.72 3.29
N THR A 527 0.19 21.39 2.28
CA THR A 527 0.12 22.86 2.19
C THR A 527 -1.32 23.31 2.03
N GLY A 528 -1.68 24.42 2.66
CA GLY A 528 -3.00 25.01 2.49
C GLY A 528 -3.18 26.35 3.21
N PRO A 529 -4.23 27.12 2.84
CA PRO A 529 -4.34 28.53 3.21
C PRO A 529 -4.84 28.76 4.65
N ARG A 530 -5.46 27.78 5.32
CA ARG A 530 -6.03 27.99 6.67
C ARG A 530 -4.95 28.04 7.75
N ARG A 531 -5.26 28.73 8.86
CA ARG A 531 -4.42 28.87 10.06
C ARG A 531 -5.19 28.44 11.32
N PRO A 532 -4.52 27.93 12.37
CA PRO A 532 -3.08 27.78 12.53
C PRO A 532 -2.46 26.70 11.61
N ARG A 533 -1.16 26.80 11.31
CA ARG A 533 -0.40 25.69 10.70
C ARG A 533 -0.16 24.57 11.72
N LEU A 534 0.01 23.33 11.27
CA LEU A 534 0.23 22.18 12.16
C LEU A 534 1.68 21.73 12.14
N PHE A 535 2.29 21.66 13.32
CA PHE A 535 3.59 21.00 13.53
C PHE A 535 3.38 19.69 14.28
N CYS A 536 3.63 18.59 13.60
CA CYS A 536 3.37 17.23 14.05
C CYS A 536 4.63 16.61 14.66
N LEU A 537 4.49 15.87 15.76
CA LEU A 537 5.56 15.16 16.47
C LEU A 537 5.21 13.68 16.53
N ASN A 538 6.04 12.87 15.85
CA ASN A 538 5.85 11.43 15.74
C ASN A 538 6.20 10.71 17.03
N SER A 539 5.72 9.47 17.16
CA SER A 539 6.07 8.63 18.29
C SER A 539 7.55 8.27 18.23
N PRO A 540 8.34 8.39 19.33
CA PRO A 540 9.74 7.98 19.40
C PRO A 540 9.90 6.45 19.55
N MET A 541 9.12 5.68 18.80
CA MET A 541 9.21 4.22 18.76
C MET A 541 10.04 3.80 17.55
N ALA A 542 10.46 2.52 17.46
CA ALA A 542 11.29 2.05 16.35
C ALA A 542 10.64 2.29 14.96
N PHE A 543 9.30 2.32 14.90
CA PHE A 543 8.50 2.66 13.72
C PHE A 543 8.19 4.16 13.59
N GLY A 544 8.69 5.01 14.48
CA GLY A 544 8.47 6.45 14.43
C GLY A 544 9.02 7.09 13.17
N GLY A 545 8.27 8.06 12.61
CA GLY A 545 8.74 8.94 11.56
C GLY A 545 7.65 9.79 10.92
N PRO A 546 8.00 10.65 9.93
CA PRO A 546 7.04 11.50 9.23
C PRO A 546 5.90 10.74 8.54
N HIS A 547 6.16 9.51 8.08
CA HIS A 547 5.18 8.64 7.44
C HIS A 547 3.91 8.41 8.28
N GLN A 548 4.02 8.44 9.63
CA GLN A 548 2.87 8.27 10.54
C GLN A 548 1.79 9.35 10.38
N PHE A 549 2.13 10.51 9.80
CA PHE A 549 1.19 11.61 9.59
C PHE A 549 0.72 11.73 8.13
N VAL A 550 1.17 10.87 7.21
CA VAL A 550 0.79 10.96 5.78
C VAL A 550 -0.73 10.77 5.57
N PRO A 551 -1.41 9.81 6.23
CA PRO A 551 -2.87 9.69 6.10
C PRO A 551 -3.60 10.93 6.61
N LEU A 552 -3.16 11.49 7.74
CA LEU A 552 -3.71 12.73 8.28
C LEU A 552 -3.46 13.92 7.33
N ALA A 553 -2.25 14.05 6.79
CA ALA A 553 -1.86 15.10 5.85
C ALA A 553 -2.69 15.07 4.56
N THR A 554 -3.11 13.89 4.11
CA THR A 554 -3.97 13.72 2.94
C THR A 554 -5.30 14.48 3.11
N GLU A 555 -5.86 14.47 4.32
CA GLU A 555 -7.12 15.17 4.64
C GLU A 555 -6.93 16.69 4.83
N PHE A 556 -5.69 17.15 5.03
CA PHE A 556 -5.34 18.58 5.18
C PHE A 556 -4.78 19.24 3.91
N ARG A 557 -4.52 18.47 2.85
CA ARG A 557 -4.01 19.00 1.57
C ARG A 557 -4.97 20.05 1.01
N GLU A 558 -4.44 21.20 0.60
CA GLU A 558 -5.20 22.39 0.15
C GLU A 558 -6.07 23.04 1.23
N VAL A 559 -6.12 22.49 2.44
CA VAL A 559 -6.85 23.05 3.58
C VAL A 559 -5.90 23.83 4.47
N ARG A 560 -4.80 23.21 4.91
CA ARG A 560 -3.90 23.76 5.94
C ARG A 560 -2.48 23.24 5.77
N ASP A 561 -1.50 24.05 6.17
CA ASP A 561 -0.11 23.60 6.25
C ASP A 561 0.06 22.57 7.37
N LEU A 562 0.67 21.41 7.05
CA LEU A 562 1.05 20.36 8.00
C LEU A 562 2.49 19.94 7.74
N ALA A 563 3.34 20.06 8.76
CA ALA A 563 4.73 19.61 8.72
C ALA A 563 5.08 18.77 9.95
N VAL A 564 5.92 17.73 9.77
CA VAL A 564 6.42 16.90 10.86
C VAL A 564 7.78 17.41 11.33
N LEU A 565 7.97 17.50 12.64
CA LEU A 565 9.25 17.79 13.27
C LEU A 565 9.98 16.46 13.53
N PRO A 566 11.00 16.10 12.74
CA PRO A 566 11.66 14.81 12.86
C PRO A 566 12.40 14.67 14.20
N VAL A 567 12.07 13.60 14.92
CA VAL A 567 12.77 13.23 16.17
C VAL A 567 14.13 12.61 15.84
N PRO A 568 15.25 13.09 16.42
CA PRO A 568 16.59 12.60 16.09
C PRO A 568 16.88 11.21 16.63
N GLY A 569 17.91 10.55 16.08
CA GLY A 569 18.46 9.30 16.58
C GLY A 569 17.91 8.03 15.91
N PHE A 570 16.87 8.13 15.08
CA PHE A 570 16.26 6.98 14.42
C PHE A 570 16.97 6.57 13.12
N VAL A 571 17.91 7.40 12.66
CA VAL A 571 18.77 7.12 11.50
C VAL A 571 20.18 6.74 11.98
N ARG A 572 20.92 5.98 11.15
CA ARG A 572 22.30 5.55 11.44
C ARG A 572 23.20 6.77 11.69
N GLU A 573 24.12 6.64 12.65
CA GLU A 573 25.11 7.67 13.04
C GLU A 573 24.55 8.99 13.59
N GLU A 574 23.23 9.13 13.69
CA GLU A 574 22.65 10.29 14.35
C GLU A 574 22.94 10.29 15.85
N SER A 575 23.31 11.45 16.36
CA SER A 575 23.45 11.71 17.79
C SER A 575 22.10 11.69 18.50
N LEU A 576 22.07 11.26 19.76
CA LEU A 576 20.90 11.32 20.64
C LEU A 576 20.93 12.58 21.50
N PRO A 577 19.78 13.17 21.87
CA PRO A 577 19.77 14.27 22.84
C PRO A 577 20.21 13.78 24.21
N ALA A 578 21.10 14.51 24.88
CA ALA A 578 21.52 14.20 26.24
C ALA A 578 20.39 14.37 27.28
N SER A 579 19.39 15.21 26.97
CA SER A 579 18.24 15.50 27.83
C SER A 579 16.99 15.87 27.03
N LEU A 580 15.82 15.90 27.68
CA LEU A 580 14.58 16.39 27.07
C LEU A 580 14.72 17.86 26.68
N ASP A 581 15.43 18.67 27.47
CA ASP A 581 15.69 20.08 27.16
C ASP A 581 16.54 20.23 25.88
N ALA A 582 17.55 19.38 25.70
CA ALA A 582 18.36 19.37 24.47
C ALA A 582 17.52 19.03 23.23
N LEU A 583 16.59 18.06 23.37
CA LEU A 583 15.62 17.76 22.32
C LEU A 583 14.71 18.96 22.03
N VAL A 584 14.04 19.49 23.06
CA VAL A 584 13.08 20.59 22.94
C VAL A 584 13.72 21.83 22.34
N HIS A 585 14.97 22.14 22.69
CA HIS A 585 15.72 23.24 22.09
C HIS A 585 15.92 23.04 20.58
N GLY A 586 16.29 21.83 20.15
CA GLY A 586 16.40 21.47 18.74
C GLY A 586 15.08 21.61 17.99
N LEU A 587 13.99 21.09 18.57
CA LEU A 587 12.62 21.20 18.01
C LEU A 587 12.15 22.66 17.91
N ALA A 588 12.42 23.48 18.93
CA ALA A 588 12.06 24.89 18.97
C ALA A 588 12.73 25.68 17.84
N ARG A 589 14.01 25.40 17.54
CA ARG A 589 14.70 26.02 16.39
C ARG A 589 14.07 25.65 15.04
N MET A 590 13.51 24.46 14.89
CA MET A 590 12.79 24.08 13.67
C MET A 590 11.48 24.85 13.49
N VAL A 591 10.75 25.09 14.59
CA VAL A 591 9.53 25.89 14.58
C VAL A 591 9.84 27.38 14.34
N THR A 592 10.93 27.89 14.92
CA THR A 592 11.21 29.35 14.94
C THR A 592 12.20 29.81 13.87
N GLY A 593 13.00 28.91 13.30
CA GLY A 593 14.13 29.24 12.42
C GLY A 593 13.78 29.54 10.96
N GLY A 594 12.56 29.25 10.51
CA GLY A 594 12.11 29.59 9.16
C GLY A 594 11.71 31.07 9.06
N ALA A 595 12.31 31.82 8.14
CA ALA A 595 11.91 33.20 7.85
C ALA A 595 10.40 33.24 7.51
N GLY A 596 9.58 33.79 8.41
CA GLY A 596 8.12 33.90 8.25
C GLY A 596 7.28 32.88 9.05
N VAL A 597 7.87 31.86 9.67
CA VAL A 597 7.14 30.84 10.44
C VAL A 597 6.71 31.36 11.82
N ALA A 598 7.56 32.15 12.48
CA ALA A 598 7.28 32.72 13.81
C ALA A 598 6.24 33.87 13.82
N ALA A 599 5.78 34.32 12.64
CA ALA A 599 4.81 35.42 12.52
C ALA A 599 3.36 34.93 12.36
N GLU A 600 3.15 33.65 12.07
CA GLU A 600 1.82 33.09 11.80
C GLU A 600 1.37 32.13 12.91
N PRO A 601 0.06 32.06 13.22
CA PRO A 601 -0.45 31.13 14.23
C PRO A 601 -0.12 29.68 13.86
N TYR A 602 0.32 28.89 14.84
CA TYR A 602 0.63 27.47 14.69
C TYR A 602 0.11 26.66 15.87
N ALA A 603 -0.14 25.37 15.65
CA ALA A 603 -0.52 24.40 16.66
C ALA A 603 0.45 23.22 16.66
N LEU A 604 0.72 22.66 17.84
CA LEU A 604 1.53 21.46 18.00
C LEU A 604 0.62 20.24 18.08
N VAL A 605 0.90 19.21 17.28
CA VAL A 605 0.15 17.95 17.27
C VAL A 605 1.11 16.83 17.62
N GLY A 606 0.88 16.10 18.70
CA GLY A 606 1.74 14.97 19.07
C GLY A 606 0.98 13.66 19.12
N TYR A 607 1.56 12.62 18.55
CA TYR A 607 0.97 11.28 18.52
C TYR A 607 1.69 10.34 19.49
N SER A 608 0.92 9.59 20.27
CA SER A 608 1.46 8.63 21.24
C SER A 608 2.44 9.34 22.19
N ALA A 609 3.59 8.76 22.50
CA ALA A 609 4.64 9.42 23.29
C ALA A 609 5.21 10.71 22.63
N GLY A 610 4.98 10.94 21.34
CA GLY A 610 5.29 12.21 20.67
C GLY A 610 4.47 13.40 21.21
N GLY A 611 3.31 13.13 21.82
CA GLY A 611 2.54 14.13 22.58
C GLY A 611 3.27 14.71 23.78
N VAL A 612 4.17 13.95 24.40
CA VAL A 612 5.03 14.47 25.47
C VAL A 612 5.99 15.54 24.92
N PHE A 613 6.55 15.32 23.73
CA PHE A 613 7.38 16.32 23.06
C PHE A 613 6.59 17.56 22.70
N ALA A 614 5.37 17.40 22.17
CA ALA A 614 4.50 18.52 21.80
C ALA A 614 4.18 19.37 23.04
N HIS A 615 3.88 18.71 24.16
CA HIS A 615 3.60 19.37 25.43
C HIS A 615 4.83 20.08 26.01
N ALA A 616 5.99 19.43 26.05
CA ALA A 616 7.22 20.05 26.58
C ALA A 616 7.67 21.24 25.70
N LEU A 617 7.55 21.09 24.38
CA LEU A 617 7.84 22.14 23.41
C LEU A 617 6.90 23.33 23.54
N ALA A 618 5.60 23.09 23.77
CA ALA A 618 4.63 24.15 24.01
C ALA A 618 5.01 25.01 25.24
N GLY A 619 5.42 24.37 26.33
CA GLY A 619 5.89 25.05 27.54
C GLY A 619 7.10 25.93 27.27
N ALA A 620 8.16 25.35 26.69
CA ALA A 620 9.40 26.08 26.38
C ALA A 620 9.18 27.25 25.41
N LEU A 621 8.35 27.07 24.36
CA LEU A 621 8.03 28.15 23.43
C LEU A 621 7.18 29.24 24.09
N THR A 622 6.30 28.89 25.02
CA THR A 622 5.51 29.87 25.79
C THR A 622 6.41 30.72 26.69
N GLU A 623 7.37 30.11 27.38
CA GLU A 623 8.36 30.82 28.20
C GLU A 623 9.24 31.76 27.35
N ALA A 624 9.53 31.37 26.11
CA ALA A 624 10.23 32.21 25.13
C ALA A 624 9.35 33.30 24.48
N GLY A 625 8.07 33.42 24.87
CA GLY A 625 7.13 34.40 24.30
C GLY A 625 6.65 34.07 22.88
N GLN A 626 6.82 32.82 22.45
CA GLN A 626 6.48 32.33 21.12
C GLN A 626 5.51 31.14 21.18
N GLY A 627 4.68 31.04 22.22
CA GLY A 627 3.83 29.87 22.47
C GLY A 627 2.84 29.53 21.33
N PRO A 628 2.45 28.26 21.19
CA PRO A 628 1.50 27.83 20.16
C PRO A 628 0.09 28.36 20.43
N ALA A 629 -0.70 28.48 19.37
CA ALA A 629 -2.13 28.80 19.45
C ALA A 629 -2.95 27.64 20.04
N ALA A 630 -2.49 26.40 19.86
CA ALA A 630 -3.15 25.20 20.37
C ALA A 630 -2.16 24.03 20.50
N VAL A 631 -2.48 23.09 21.38
CA VAL A 631 -1.81 21.79 21.49
C VAL A 631 -2.83 20.67 21.32
N ILE A 632 -2.52 19.68 20.48
CA ILE A 632 -3.38 18.55 20.18
C ILE A 632 -2.60 17.27 20.48
N LEU A 633 -3.14 16.46 21.38
CA LEU A 633 -2.55 15.22 21.86
C LEU A 633 -3.39 14.05 21.34
N LEU A 634 -2.80 13.25 20.46
CA LEU A 634 -3.42 12.07 19.85
C LEU A 634 -2.99 10.85 20.64
N ASP A 635 -3.92 10.31 21.44
CA ASP A 635 -3.77 9.11 22.25
C ASP A 635 -2.44 9.04 23.04
N THR A 636 -2.06 10.19 23.60
CA THR A 636 -0.77 10.42 24.28
C THR A 636 -0.73 9.81 25.67
N HIS A 637 0.35 9.09 25.97
CA HIS A 637 0.66 8.48 27.27
C HIS A 637 2.12 8.76 27.68
N VAL A 638 2.44 8.57 28.97
CA VAL A 638 3.82 8.63 29.49
C VAL A 638 4.32 7.20 29.74
N PRO A 639 5.34 6.73 29.00
CA PRO A 639 5.91 5.41 29.23
C PRO A 639 6.34 5.22 30.70
N GLY A 640 5.86 4.17 31.37
CA GLY A 640 6.26 3.79 32.73
C GLY A 640 5.54 4.50 33.89
N ALA A 641 4.58 5.40 33.63
CA ALA A 641 3.76 6.02 34.68
C ALA A 641 2.51 5.19 35.00
N GLY A 642 2.67 4.14 35.82
CA GLY A 642 1.54 3.35 36.33
C GLY A 642 0.82 2.49 35.29
N GLU A 643 1.45 2.28 34.12
CA GLU A 643 0.95 1.37 33.09
C GLU A 643 1.01 -0.08 33.59
N SER A 644 -0.02 -0.87 33.30
CA SER A 644 0.05 -2.31 33.54
C SER A 644 1.04 -2.92 32.54
N ALA A 645 1.93 -3.81 33.01
CA ALA A 645 2.95 -4.45 32.17
C ALA A 645 2.39 -5.10 30.87
N GLY A 646 1.09 -5.45 30.87
CA GLY A 646 0.38 -6.00 29.71
C GLY A 646 0.11 -5.01 28.56
N VAL A 647 -0.13 -3.72 28.85
CA VAL A 647 -0.40 -2.70 27.81
C VAL A 647 0.87 -2.39 27.01
N TRP A 648 1.99 -2.13 27.72
CA TRP A 648 3.28 -1.87 27.07
C TRP A 648 3.76 -3.07 26.23
N SER A 649 3.60 -4.29 26.76
CA SER A 649 3.92 -5.52 26.03
C SER A 649 3.07 -5.68 24.75
N SER A 650 1.80 -5.25 24.78
CA SER A 650 0.91 -5.29 23.60
C SER A 650 1.32 -4.28 22.53
N ILE A 651 1.78 -3.08 22.93
CA ILE A 651 2.30 -2.07 22.00
C ILE A 651 3.60 -2.56 21.34
N VAL A 652 4.52 -3.12 22.13
CA VAL A 652 5.78 -3.67 21.58
C VAL A 652 5.49 -4.89 20.69
N GLY A 653 4.53 -5.74 21.06
CA GLY A 653 4.05 -6.83 20.20
C GLY A 653 3.51 -6.32 18.86
N GLY A 654 2.56 -5.37 18.89
CA GLY A 654 2.01 -4.78 17.66
C GLY A 654 3.04 -4.00 16.81
N LEU A 655 4.08 -3.45 17.44
CA LEU A 655 5.22 -2.85 16.75
C LEU A 655 6.06 -3.90 16.01
N LEU A 656 6.33 -5.04 16.63
CA LEU A 656 7.07 -6.15 16.03
C LEU A 656 6.25 -6.84 14.92
N ASP A 657 4.93 -6.94 15.06
CA ASP A 657 4.07 -7.44 13.99
C ASP A 657 4.14 -6.54 12.74
N ARG A 658 4.19 -5.22 12.93
CA ARG A 658 4.40 -4.25 11.83
C ARG A 658 5.78 -4.39 11.18
N GLU A 659 6.80 -4.91 11.87
CA GLU A 659 8.13 -5.16 11.29
C GLU A 659 8.07 -6.12 10.08
N ALA A 660 7.12 -7.06 10.06
CA ALA A 660 6.92 -7.96 8.93
C ALA A 660 6.51 -7.22 7.64
N VAL A 661 5.84 -6.07 7.79
CA VAL A 661 5.35 -5.22 6.71
C VAL A 661 6.44 -4.23 6.25
N PHE A 662 7.19 -3.64 7.18
CA PHE A 662 8.13 -2.54 6.88
C PHE A 662 9.60 -2.94 6.75
N GLY A 663 9.93 -4.19 7.11
CA GLY A 663 11.30 -4.70 7.12
C GLY A 663 11.94 -4.62 8.52
N PRO A 664 13.11 -5.26 8.71
CA PRO A 664 13.74 -5.38 10.02
C PRO A 664 14.16 -4.02 10.59
N PHE A 665 13.87 -3.78 11.87
CA PHE A 665 14.31 -2.58 12.57
C PHE A 665 15.84 -2.58 12.71
N THR A 666 16.43 -1.44 12.38
CA THR A 666 17.87 -1.23 12.52
C THR A 666 18.26 -1.07 13.99
N ALA A 667 19.55 -1.30 14.29
CA ALA A 667 20.09 -1.03 15.62
C ALA A 667 19.92 0.44 16.04
N ALA A 668 19.95 1.39 15.08
CA ALA A 668 19.72 2.80 15.34
C ALA A 668 18.28 3.08 15.82
N ARG A 669 17.27 2.54 15.13
CA ARG A 669 15.86 2.68 15.51
C ARG A 669 15.56 2.07 16.87
N LEU A 670 16.06 0.86 17.12
CA LEU A 670 15.83 0.15 18.38
C LEU A 670 16.54 0.84 19.56
N SER A 671 17.81 1.22 19.40
CA SER A 671 18.53 1.95 20.47
C SER A 671 17.92 3.32 20.75
N ALA A 672 17.49 4.07 19.73
CA ALA A 672 16.79 5.34 19.95
C ALA A 672 15.48 5.17 20.72
N MET A 673 14.67 4.16 20.37
CA MET A 673 13.47 3.82 21.14
C MET A 673 13.80 3.54 22.61
N GLY A 674 14.85 2.75 22.89
CA GLY A 674 15.32 2.51 24.26
C GLY A 674 15.78 3.77 25.00
N TRP A 675 16.43 4.69 24.30
CA TRP A 675 16.83 5.99 24.85
C TRP A 675 15.64 6.87 25.23
N TYR A 676 14.70 7.05 24.30
CA TYR A 676 13.55 7.91 24.51
C TYR A 676 12.58 7.35 25.55
N ALA A 677 12.37 6.03 25.59
CA ALA A 677 11.58 5.41 26.65
C ALA A 677 12.13 5.74 28.04
N ALA A 678 13.45 5.67 28.22
CA ALA A 678 14.11 6.05 29.47
C ALA A 678 13.99 7.56 29.75
N LEU A 679 14.23 8.40 28.75
CA LEU A 679 14.16 9.85 28.85
C LEU A 679 12.75 10.34 29.27
N LEU A 680 11.71 9.69 28.75
CA LEU A 680 10.31 10.07 29.00
C LEU A 680 9.74 9.53 30.32
N SER A 681 10.32 8.48 30.91
CA SER A 681 9.82 7.83 32.14
C SER A 681 9.76 8.77 33.37
N GLN A 682 10.63 9.77 33.39
CA GLN A 682 10.72 10.74 34.47
C GLN A 682 9.94 12.03 34.20
N TRP A 683 9.40 12.19 32.99
CA TRP A 683 8.65 13.39 32.63
C TRP A 683 7.33 13.48 33.38
N ARG A 684 6.92 14.70 33.72
CA ARG A 684 5.63 14.98 34.36
C ARG A 684 4.96 16.15 33.64
N PRO A 685 3.64 16.07 33.38
CA PRO A 685 2.92 17.15 32.71
C PRO A 685 2.82 18.39 33.60
N ALA A 686 2.96 19.55 32.97
CA ALA A 686 2.72 20.86 33.58
C ALA A 686 1.44 21.47 32.99
N GLU A 687 0.84 22.47 33.64
CA GLU A 687 -0.27 23.19 33.01
C GLU A 687 0.24 24.06 31.85
N LEU A 688 -0.44 23.99 30.71
CA LEU A 688 -0.16 24.81 29.53
C LEU A 688 -1.10 26.00 29.47
N ALA A 689 -0.58 27.17 29.09
CA ALA A 689 -1.40 28.34 28.79
C ALA A 689 -2.20 28.18 27.49
N ALA A 690 -1.68 27.41 26.53
CA ALA A 690 -2.34 27.15 25.26
C ALA A 690 -3.54 26.21 25.43
N PRO A 691 -4.68 26.47 24.75
CA PRO A 691 -5.77 25.52 24.66
C PRO A 691 -5.27 24.14 24.23
N THR A 692 -5.66 23.11 24.95
CA THR A 692 -5.20 21.74 24.70
C THR A 692 -6.36 20.79 24.44
N LEU A 693 -6.30 20.07 23.32
CA LEU A 693 -7.22 18.99 22.95
C LEU A 693 -6.54 17.64 23.12
N PHE A 694 -7.20 16.71 23.80
CA PHE A 694 -6.83 15.31 23.86
C PHE A 694 -7.85 14.50 23.04
N ILE A 695 -7.37 13.84 21.98
CA ILE A 695 -8.16 12.91 21.17
C ILE A 695 -7.80 11.49 21.58
N ARG A 696 -8.77 10.77 22.15
CA ARG A 696 -8.60 9.43 22.71
C ARG A 696 -9.10 8.35 21.75
N ALA A 697 -8.30 7.31 21.56
CA ALA A 697 -8.75 6.07 20.95
C ALA A 697 -9.60 5.26 21.95
N ASN A 698 -10.80 4.82 21.55
CA ASN A 698 -11.72 4.09 22.44
C ASN A 698 -11.86 2.59 22.15
N GLN A 699 -11.07 2.06 21.21
CA GLN A 699 -10.97 0.63 20.92
C GLN A 699 -9.65 0.04 21.43
N GLY A 700 -9.66 -1.24 21.81
CA GLY A 700 -8.45 -1.96 22.23
C GLY A 700 -7.59 -2.39 21.03
N VAL A 701 -6.27 -2.44 21.20
CA VAL A 701 -5.35 -2.95 20.18
C VAL A 701 -5.59 -4.46 19.98
N ALA A 702 -5.91 -4.88 18.76
CA ALA A 702 -6.05 -6.29 18.43
C ALA A 702 -4.67 -6.98 18.35
N THR A 703 -4.47 -8.09 19.06
CA THR A 703 -3.28 -8.95 18.95
C THR A 703 -3.62 -10.25 18.20
N PRO A 704 -2.82 -10.70 17.23
CA PRO A 704 -3.06 -11.98 16.54
C PRO A 704 -3.07 -13.16 17.53
N GLY A 705 -4.17 -13.91 17.58
CA GLY A 705 -4.30 -15.12 18.40
C GLY A 705 -4.64 -14.89 19.89
N GLY A 706 -4.84 -13.65 20.32
CA GLY A 706 -5.26 -13.30 21.68
C GLY A 706 -6.66 -12.66 21.73
N THR A 707 -7.38 -12.81 22.84
CA THR A 707 -8.57 -11.99 23.12
C THR A 707 -8.14 -10.53 23.26
N ALA A 708 -8.81 -9.60 22.56
CA ALA A 708 -8.58 -8.17 22.69
C ALA A 708 -8.41 -7.79 24.18
N ALA A 709 -7.26 -7.21 24.53
CA ALA A 709 -7.07 -6.70 25.89
C ALA A 709 -8.17 -5.66 26.15
N GLY A 710 -8.85 -5.80 27.30
CA GLY A 710 -10.03 -5.00 27.62
C GLY A 710 -9.78 -3.49 27.52
N VAL A 711 -10.79 -2.78 27.01
CA VAL A 711 -10.83 -1.32 26.82
C VAL A 711 -10.24 -0.60 28.04
N GLY A 712 -9.11 0.09 27.87
CA GLY A 712 -8.62 1.12 28.80
C GLY A 712 -8.20 0.68 30.21
N ALA A 713 -8.10 -0.61 30.53
CA ALA A 713 -7.68 -1.06 31.86
C ALA A 713 -6.15 -0.99 32.02
N GLY A 714 -5.65 0.16 32.49
CA GLY A 714 -4.22 0.40 32.76
C GLY A 714 -3.54 1.42 31.83
N TRP A 715 -4.30 2.12 30.99
CA TRP A 715 -3.81 3.21 30.14
C TRP A 715 -3.89 4.53 30.92
N SER A 716 -2.75 5.14 31.25
CA SER A 716 -2.68 6.41 32.00
C SER A 716 -2.48 7.58 31.01
N PRO A 717 -3.55 8.24 30.54
CA PRO A 717 -3.42 9.35 29.61
C PRO A 717 -2.73 10.56 30.26
N VAL A 718 -2.06 11.37 29.44
CA VAL A 718 -1.56 12.69 29.86
C VAL A 718 -2.75 13.65 29.97
N LEU A 719 -3.40 13.67 31.13
CA LEU A 719 -4.48 14.61 31.41
C LEU A 719 -4.04 15.63 32.47
N THR A 720 -4.17 16.91 32.13
CA THR A 720 -4.12 18.02 33.10
C THR A 720 -5.50 18.67 33.23
N SER A 721 -5.69 19.47 34.28
CA SER A 721 -6.84 20.36 34.40
C SER A 721 -6.98 21.22 33.13
N GLY A 722 -8.21 21.34 32.61
CA GLY A 722 -8.51 22.25 31.50
C GLY A 722 -8.37 21.69 30.07
N MET A 723 -7.93 20.44 29.90
CA MET A 723 -7.88 19.82 28.56
C MET A 723 -9.28 19.46 28.04
N ALA A 724 -9.58 19.80 26.79
CA ALA A 724 -10.77 19.29 26.10
C ALA A 724 -10.53 17.84 25.70
N VAL A 725 -11.48 16.94 25.94
CA VAL A 725 -11.37 15.53 25.54
C VAL A 725 -12.37 15.23 24.42
N ARG A 726 -11.92 14.52 23.39
CA ARG A 726 -12.75 13.95 22.32
C ARG A 726 -12.36 12.49 22.14
N GLU A 727 -13.32 11.67 21.71
CA GLU A 727 -13.07 10.25 21.43
C GLU A 727 -13.28 9.99 19.94
N VAL A 728 -12.47 9.08 19.40
CA VAL A 728 -12.60 8.55 18.04
C VAL A 728 -12.74 7.04 18.11
N ALA A 729 -13.49 6.47 17.16
CA ALA A 729 -13.78 5.04 17.11
C ALA A 729 -12.60 4.28 16.49
N ALA A 730 -11.45 4.37 17.15
CA ALA A 730 -10.16 3.90 16.69
C ALA A 730 -9.42 3.17 17.81
N ASP A 731 -8.41 2.37 17.46
CA ASP A 731 -7.37 1.93 18.37
C ASP A 731 -6.16 2.88 18.34
N HIS A 732 -5.13 2.57 19.12
CA HIS A 732 -3.93 3.40 19.24
C HIS A 732 -3.25 3.68 17.89
N PHE A 733 -3.30 2.75 16.94
CA PHE A 733 -2.66 2.88 15.64
C PHE A 733 -3.62 3.44 14.60
N SER A 734 -4.85 2.92 14.56
CA SER A 734 -5.82 3.29 13.54
C SER A 734 -6.23 4.76 13.57
N ILE A 735 -6.05 5.45 14.71
CA ILE A 735 -6.29 6.89 14.88
C ILE A 735 -5.56 7.78 13.85
N LEU A 736 -4.39 7.34 13.36
CA LEU A 736 -3.64 8.01 12.29
C LEU A 736 -3.51 7.17 11.00
N GLU A 737 -4.10 5.97 10.97
CA GLU A 737 -4.14 5.11 9.79
C GLU A 737 -5.57 5.13 9.20
N SER A 738 -6.36 4.08 9.41
CA SER A 738 -7.70 3.95 8.81
C SER A 738 -8.70 5.02 9.27
N GLU A 739 -8.55 5.55 10.49
CA GLU A 739 -9.44 6.55 11.09
C GLU A 739 -8.89 7.98 10.99
N ALA A 740 -7.83 8.21 10.20
CA ALA A 740 -7.20 9.53 10.05
C ALA A 740 -8.19 10.62 9.61
N ARG A 741 -9.19 10.27 8.78
CA ARG A 741 -10.27 11.20 8.40
C ARG A 741 -11.12 11.64 9.58
N GLN A 742 -11.51 10.70 10.44
CA GLN A 742 -12.29 11.02 11.63
C GLN A 742 -11.47 11.93 12.56
N THR A 743 -10.19 11.59 12.76
CA THR A 743 -9.25 12.39 13.53
C THR A 743 -9.08 13.81 12.95
N ALA A 744 -8.90 13.95 11.63
CA ALA A 744 -8.79 15.24 10.96
C ALA A 744 -10.05 16.10 11.14
N ALA A 745 -11.24 15.49 11.05
CA ALA A 745 -12.50 16.20 11.25
C ALA A 745 -12.64 16.75 12.67
N VAL A 746 -12.28 15.97 13.69
CA VAL A 746 -12.27 16.41 15.10
C VAL A 746 -11.28 17.56 15.31
N ILE A 747 -10.09 17.50 14.70
CA ILE A 747 -9.09 18.56 14.75
C ILE A 747 -9.62 19.86 14.12
N GLU A 748 -10.16 19.80 12.89
CA GLU A 748 -10.69 20.98 12.20
C GLU A 748 -11.85 21.62 12.96
N GLU A 749 -12.79 20.81 13.46
CA GLU A 749 -13.94 21.29 14.21
C GLU A 749 -13.49 22.04 15.47
N TRP A 750 -12.56 21.46 16.22
CA TRP A 750 -12.08 22.06 17.46
C TRP A 750 -11.23 23.32 17.23
N LEU A 751 -10.36 23.32 16.22
CA LEU A 751 -9.57 24.50 15.86
C LEU A 751 -10.47 25.65 15.40
N ALA A 752 -11.55 25.36 14.67
CA ALA A 752 -12.53 26.37 14.26
C ALA A 752 -13.27 26.99 15.46
N GLN A 753 -13.56 26.21 16.51
CA GLN A 753 -14.20 26.69 17.73
C GLN A 753 -13.26 27.52 18.61
N THR A 754 -11.96 27.23 18.56
CA THR A 754 -10.94 27.86 19.44
C THR A 754 -10.32 29.12 18.81
N SER A 755 -10.44 29.29 17.49
CA SER A 755 -9.93 30.45 16.76
C SER A 755 -10.94 31.61 16.61
N GLY A 756 -12.13 31.47 17.22
CA GLY A 756 -13.28 32.38 17.11
C GLY A 756 -13.37 33.46 18.19
#